data_AF-A0A813LK81-F1
#
_entry.id   AF-A0A813LK81-F1
#
_cell.length_a   1.000
_cell.length_b   1.000
_cell.length_c   1.000
_cell.angle_alpha   90.00
_cell.angle_beta   90.00
_cell.angle_gamma   90.00
#
_symmetry.space_group_name_H-M   'P 1'
#
loop_
_entity.id
_entity.type
_entity.pdbx_description
1 polymer ?
#
loop_
_entity_poly.entity_id
_entity_poly.type
_entity_poly.pdbx_seq_one_letter_code
_entity_poly.pdbx_strand_id
1 'polypeptide(L)'
;MFPAQVALPSIGGSDRSVTKFLSGLARSQQWQHAAGVLQSLGQQGVRANVFHYGACIHACEKANVWMSALGLFRAMFLAKTEASIVNFNSAISACEKVGRWPAALDLLQQASVSGVKRDTISYNSAISACEKAGRWLVAVDLLLGMTLVRVARNHITYNAAISACEKSRQGEFALYLLKSMTEVGLEADTISYNAAISASEKAGHWSTALDLLEAMSGADVELSTVSLSASISACAKAGHWKNALALLRHVSHARLQPSGITFCAAISACERVLDWKGSLELLTEMGTSGLNARIAGYSMAAGVCDKTQQWQLSLWLLQEGGLSHFSTDGDSLSAPKGDGALLTACNPEEPGQMANWPDGALSALSEYARASDLSQLSWRLAKLGGPIAARAARLVSSVAAPQISSFRPAELSCLVWSFATLAVADPVLLRVAALEAKTRLGTGELELQGLANLAWAFASLDALEPGLLKAVKDELVVRAEAFHPKAGDSRRTLVALAEAVLAVLWACHFAEAEAERTGFPQDAYNAARQALQRVGYALGQVAQAAVPSSTDSTIKEVNPLRAGVARTASSYEEPHIALELADRLVIMKPAGWQVDTKPEDEDMEDHADGQPRHKLSRFVQSVLPHEQYPILRDVGHQYGFLHRIDVPCSGLVLVAKTHEAFYDLQLQLATGMLERDYVVLCHGFISPRRQEIQARVRWWTDGRDGASTVKPDGRPARTRLKVLGRMPSPRSGEAMSLLALRISTGRRHQIRLHLAHVGHPTVCDSKYASKGTSLADLTWCPRLFLHRYRLAFHTEELPGDASSSVGPSQPAP
;
A
#
# COMPACT_ATOMS: atom_id res chain seq x y z
N MET A 1 35.88 27.05 -0.56
CA MET A 1 36.62 28.20 -1.10
C MET A 1 35.83 29.45 -0.71
N PHE A 2 36.34 30.28 0.20
CA PHE A 2 35.68 31.52 0.62
C PHE A 2 35.92 32.62 -0.42
N PRO A 3 34.96 33.52 -0.68
CA PRO A 3 35.10 34.57 -1.68
C PRO A 3 36.09 35.67 -1.23
N ALA A 4 36.56 36.46 -2.20
CA ALA A 4 37.64 37.43 -2.10
C ALA A 4 37.47 38.49 -0.98
N GLN A 5 38.63 39.01 -0.53
CA GLN A 5 38.83 39.99 0.55
C GLN A 5 37.79 41.11 0.54
N VAL A 6 36.93 41.13 1.55
CA VAL A 6 36.13 42.31 1.91
C VAL A 6 37.09 43.27 2.60
N ALA A 7 37.32 44.44 2.00
CA ALA A 7 38.07 45.52 2.63
C ALA A 7 37.38 45.89 3.95
N LEU A 8 38.07 45.65 5.07
CA LEU A 8 37.64 46.15 6.37
C LEU A 8 37.56 47.68 6.29
N PRO A 9 36.50 48.31 6.83
CA PRO A 9 36.59 49.70 7.24
C PRO A 9 37.79 49.81 8.19
N SER A 10 38.46 50.96 8.24
CA SER A 10 39.49 51.28 9.23
C SER A 10 38.90 51.28 10.65
N ILE A 11 38.55 50.10 11.16
CA ILE A 11 38.01 49.91 12.51
C ILE A 11 39.20 50.05 13.44
N GLY A 12 39.40 51.28 13.93
CA GLY A 12 40.29 51.55 15.04
C GLY A 12 39.94 50.66 16.24
N GLY A 13 40.78 49.66 16.48
CA GLY A 13 41.39 49.39 17.78
C GLY A 13 40.52 49.03 18.99
N SER A 14 39.27 48.57 18.86
CA SER A 14 38.58 47.97 20.02
C SER A 14 37.71 46.75 19.70
N ASP A 15 37.83 45.70 20.53
CA ASP A 15 37.06 44.44 20.46
C ASP A 15 35.53 44.67 20.41
N ARG A 16 35.05 45.77 21.02
CA ARG A 16 33.63 46.15 21.02
C ARG A 16 33.15 46.60 19.63
N SER A 17 33.95 47.35 18.89
CA SER A 17 33.60 47.82 17.55
C SER A 17 33.49 46.66 16.56
N VAL A 18 34.43 45.70 16.64
CA VAL A 18 34.44 44.48 15.82
C VAL A 18 33.26 43.58 16.15
N THR A 19 32.96 43.36 17.43
CA THR A 19 31.79 42.57 17.87
C THR A 19 30.48 43.20 17.40
N LYS A 20 30.35 44.54 17.45
CA LYS A 20 29.16 45.26 16.99
C LYS A 20 28.95 45.11 15.48
N PHE A 21 30.03 45.18 14.70
CA PHE A 21 30.00 44.96 13.26
C PHE A 21 29.58 43.52 12.90
N LEU A 22 30.19 42.52 13.53
CA LEU A 22 29.84 41.11 13.35
C LEU A 22 28.39 40.81 13.76
N SER A 23 27.90 41.42 14.85
CA SER A 23 26.50 41.31 15.26
C SER A 23 25.53 41.96 14.27
N GLY A 24 25.96 43.03 13.58
CA GLY A 24 25.23 43.63 12.46
C GLY A 24 25.10 42.68 11.28
N LEU A 25 26.21 42.03 10.90
CA LEU A 25 26.23 41.02 9.83
C LEU A 25 25.38 39.78 10.16
N ALA A 26 25.30 39.41 11.43
CA ALA A 26 24.43 38.32 11.88
C ALA A 26 22.94 38.65 11.69
N ARG A 27 22.52 39.89 11.95
CA ARG A 27 21.14 40.34 11.70
C ARG A 27 20.80 40.39 10.21
N SER A 28 21.77 40.72 9.35
CA SER A 28 21.59 40.72 7.89
C SER A 28 21.83 39.36 7.22
N GLN A 29 22.04 38.28 8.00
CA GLN A 29 22.27 36.91 7.52
C GLN A 29 23.51 36.73 6.62
N GLN A 30 24.47 37.66 6.66
CA GLN A 30 25.66 37.65 5.80
C GLN A 30 26.82 36.85 6.41
N TRP A 31 26.62 35.54 6.60
CA TRP A 31 27.59 34.68 7.29
C TRP A 31 28.97 34.58 6.61
N GLN A 32 29.02 34.68 5.27
CA GLN A 32 30.27 34.63 4.50
C GLN A 32 31.16 35.85 4.79
N HIS A 33 30.54 37.03 4.88
CA HIS A 33 31.22 38.27 5.23
C HIS A 33 31.68 38.25 6.69
N ALA A 34 30.86 37.71 7.60
CA ALA A 34 31.23 37.51 9.00
C ALA A 34 32.43 36.56 9.15
N ALA A 35 32.47 35.46 8.39
CA ALA A 35 33.61 34.54 8.34
C ALA A 35 34.87 35.19 7.75
N GLY A 36 34.73 36.02 6.71
CA GLY A 36 35.84 36.77 6.12
C GLY A 36 36.45 37.78 7.10
N VAL A 37 35.62 38.47 7.89
CA VAL A 37 36.09 39.37 8.96
C VAL A 37 36.81 38.60 10.06
N LEU A 38 36.35 37.40 10.42
CA LEU A 38 37.03 36.56 11.40
C LEU A 38 38.42 36.10 10.91
N GLN A 39 38.55 35.80 9.62
CA GLN A 39 39.82 35.41 9.00
C GLN A 39 40.81 36.58 8.91
N SER A 40 40.33 37.78 8.56
CA SER A 40 41.19 38.97 8.47
C SER A 40 41.72 39.42 9.83
N LEU A 41 40.96 39.24 10.92
CA LEU A 41 41.46 39.44 12.29
C LEU A 41 42.70 38.57 12.58
N GLY A 42 42.67 37.30 12.16
CA GLY A 42 43.81 36.40 12.31
C GLY A 42 45.03 36.83 11.49
N GLN A 43 44.82 37.37 10.28
CA GLN A 43 45.90 37.90 9.44
C GLN A 43 46.54 39.18 10.00
N GLN A 44 45.76 39.97 10.75
CA GLN A 44 46.23 41.18 11.43
C GLN A 44 46.83 40.90 12.83
N GLY A 45 46.96 39.63 13.21
CA GLY A 45 47.51 39.22 14.51
C GLY A 45 46.58 39.47 15.70
N VAL A 46 45.31 39.81 15.47
CA VAL A 46 44.31 40.01 16.53
C VAL A 46 43.66 38.68 16.87
N ARG A 47 43.79 38.25 18.14
CA ARG A 47 43.22 36.98 18.59
C ARG A 47 41.69 37.07 18.68
N ALA A 48 40.98 36.26 17.91
CA ALA A 48 39.53 36.19 17.96
C ALA A 48 39.04 35.65 19.32
N ASN A 49 38.13 36.39 19.96
CA ASN A 49 37.55 36.07 21.26
C ASN A 49 36.19 35.35 21.12
N VAL A 50 35.62 34.94 22.25
CA VAL A 50 34.36 34.19 22.33
C VAL A 50 33.16 34.93 21.68
N PHE A 51 33.16 36.26 21.71
CA PHE A 51 32.11 37.10 21.15
C PHE A 51 32.20 37.18 19.62
N HIS A 52 33.41 37.24 19.06
CA HIS A 52 33.63 37.22 17.61
C HIS A 52 33.15 35.90 17.00
N TYR A 53 33.52 34.75 17.60
CA TYR A 53 33.01 33.45 17.17
C TYR A 53 31.50 33.33 17.35
N GLY A 54 30.95 33.80 18.48
CA GLY A 54 29.51 33.75 18.76
C GLY A 54 28.67 34.49 17.72
N ALA A 55 29.10 35.70 17.33
CA ALA A 55 28.41 36.47 16.30
C ALA A 55 28.44 35.78 14.93
N CYS A 56 29.56 35.17 14.54
CA CYS A 56 29.65 34.43 13.28
C CYS A 56 28.81 33.14 13.28
N ILE A 57 28.80 32.39 14.38
CA ILE A 57 27.96 31.19 14.52
C ILE A 57 26.48 31.59 14.46
N HIS A 58 26.08 32.67 15.12
CA HIS A 58 24.72 33.20 15.05
C HIS A 58 24.34 33.67 13.64
N ALA A 59 25.27 34.27 12.88
CA ALA A 59 25.05 34.60 11.48
C ALA A 59 24.79 33.34 10.62
N CYS A 60 25.56 32.26 10.84
CA CYS A 60 25.32 30.98 10.17
C CYS A 60 23.99 30.33 10.59
N GLU A 61 23.61 30.45 11.86
CA GLU A 61 22.31 30.00 12.37
C GLU A 61 21.16 30.72 11.66
N LYS A 62 21.22 32.06 11.52
CA LYS A 62 20.19 32.83 10.81
C LYS A 62 20.15 32.53 9.31
N ALA A 63 21.29 32.27 8.68
CA ALA A 63 21.39 31.88 7.27
C ALA A 63 21.08 30.39 7.00
N ASN A 64 20.73 29.60 8.02
CA ASN A 64 20.46 28.16 7.94
C ASN A 64 21.63 27.30 7.37
N VAL A 65 22.88 27.71 7.63
CA VAL A 65 24.10 27.00 7.14
C VAL A 65 24.80 26.28 8.31
N TRP A 66 24.21 25.17 8.76
CA TRP A 66 24.66 24.44 9.95
C TRP A 66 26.10 23.90 9.86
N MET A 67 26.55 23.45 8.68
CA MET A 67 27.92 22.91 8.50
C MET A 67 28.98 23.98 8.76
N SER A 68 28.75 25.20 8.27
CA SER A 68 29.64 26.35 8.52
C SER A 68 29.60 26.76 9.99
N ALA A 69 28.43 26.73 10.65
CA ALA A 69 28.30 26.99 12.08
C ALA A 69 29.14 26.00 12.91
N LEU A 70 29.05 24.70 12.62
CA LEU A 70 29.86 23.68 13.28
C LEU A 70 31.36 23.80 12.96
N GLY A 71 31.71 24.19 11.73
CA GLY A 71 33.09 24.45 11.33
C GLY A 71 33.71 25.60 12.13
N LEU A 72 32.98 26.72 12.28
CA LEU A 72 33.39 27.86 13.10
C LEU A 72 33.45 27.50 14.58
N PHE A 73 32.51 26.68 15.07
CA PHE A 73 32.53 26.19 16.45
C PHE A 73 33.77 25.34 16.73
N ARG A 74 34.13 24.41 15.83
CA ARG A 74 35.37 23.62 15.92
C ARG A 74 36.62 24.50 15.85
N ALA A 75 36.63 25.50 14.97
CA ALA A 75 37.74 26.44 14.86
C ALA A 75 37.99 27.23 16.16
N MET A 76 36.94 27.55 16.91
CA MET A 76 37.04 28.20 18.22
C MET A 76 37.78 27.32 19.25
N PHE A 77 37.52 26.01 19.27
CA PHE A 77 38.26 25.06 20.12
C PHE A 77 39.72 24.91 19.70
N LEU A 78 39.99 24.85 18.39
CA LEU A 78 41.37 24.80 17.87
C LEU A 78 42.15 26.08 18.22
N ALA A 79 41.49 27.23 18.27
CA ALA A 79 42.07 28.50 18.70
C ALA A 79 42.24 28.63 20.23
N LYS A 80 41.92 27.55 20.99
CA LYS A 80 41.96 27.50 22.46
C LYS A 80 41.15 28.65 23.10
N THR A 81 40.01 28.97 22.52
CA THR A 81 39.07 29.96 23.07
C THR A 81 37.95 29.20 23.79
N GLU A 82 37.70 29.55 25.05
CA GLU A 82 36.67 28.90 25.86
C GLU A 82 35.26 29.24 25.34
N ALA A 83 34.50 28.20 24.97
CA ALA A 83 33.14 28.34 24.48
C ALA A 83 32.19 28.74 25.62
N SER A 84 31.37 29.78 25.42
CA SER A 84 30.27 30.09 26.34
C SER A 84 29.00 29.30 25.98
N ILE A 85 28.02 29.25 26.90
CA ILE A 85 26.71 28.65 26.64
C ILE A 85 25.99 29.28 25.45
N VAL A 86 26.22 30.57 25.17
CA VAL A 86 25.64 31.28 24.02
C VAL A 86 26.17 30.73 22.69
N ASN A 87 27.45 30.33 22.65
CA ASN A 87 28.04 29.71 21.47
C ASN A 87 27.46 28.31 21.22
N PHE A 88 27.31 27.51 22.28
CA PHE A 88 26.65 26.20 22.21
C PHE A 88 25.19 26.34 21.77
N ASN A 89 24.42 27.25 22.37
CA ASN A 89 23.02 27.48 22.01
C ASN A 89 22.86 27.88 20.55
N SER A 90 23.71 28.79 20.04
CA SER A 90 23.70 29.18 18.62
C SER A 90 24.04 28.01 17.69
N ALA A 91 25.00 27.16 18.07
CA ALA A 91 25.38 25.98 17.29
C ALA A 91 24.29 24.88 17.29
N ILE A 92 23.69 24.60 18.46
CA ILE A 92 22.59 23.65 18.59
C ILE A 92 21.36 24.15 17.82
N SER A 93 21.03 25.45 17.91
CA SER A 93 19.95 26.08 17.13
C SER A 93 20.18 26.02 15.62
N ALA A 94 21.44 26.13 15.15
CA ALA A 94 21.76 25.92 13.74
C ALA A 94 21.48 24.47 13.29
N CYS A 95 21.77 23.47 14.13
CA CYS A 95 21.41 22.07 13.87
C CYS A 95 19.90 21.83 13.94
N GLU A 96 19.21 22.49 14.86
CA GLU A 96 17.76 22.45 15.04
C GLU A 96 17.02 22.84 13.75
N LYS A 97 17.40 23.95 13.09
CA LYS A 97 16.72 24.42 11.87
C LYS A 97 16.74 23.43 10.70
N VAL A 98 17.69 22.49 10.69
CA VAL A 98 17.85 21.46 9.65
C VAL A 98 17.47 20.06 10.16
N GLY A 99 17.02 19.93 11.42
CA GLY A 99 16.64 18.65 12.01
C GLY A 99 17.80 17.67 12.24
N ARG A 100 19.04 18.17 12.35
CA ARG A 100 20.24 17.35 12.58
C ARG A 100 20.41 17.01 14.07
N TRP A 101 19.49 16.22 14.60
CA TRP A 101 19.44 15.85 16.02
C TRP A 101 20.72 15.18 16.59
N PRO A 102 21.50 14.33 15.87
CA PRO A 102 22.68 13.72 16.47
C PRO A 102 23.76 14.76 16.78
N ALA A 103 23.98 15.70 15.86
CA ALA A 103 24.94 16.78 16.06
C ALA A 103 24.51 17.73 17.18
N ALA A 104 23.19 17.98 17.32
CA ALA A 104 22.64 18.76 18.43
C ALA A 104 22.89 18.09 19.79
N LEU A 105 22.73 16.77 19.88
CA LEU A 105 23.04 15.99 21.08
C LEU A 105 24.53 15.95 21.40
N ASP A 106 25.38 15.73 20.39
CA ASP A 106 26.83 15.72 20.57
C ASP A 106 27.31 17.06 21.13
N LEU A 107 26.77 18.18 20.63
CA LEU A 107 27.06 19.51 21.15
C LEU A 107 26.54 19.71 22.57
N LEU A 108 25.34 19.21 22.88
CA LEU A 108 24.77 19.27 24.23
C LEU A 108 25.62 18.46 25.23
N GLN A 109 26.12 17.30 24.84
CA GLN A 109 27.02 16.48 25.65
C GLN A 109 28.40 17.13 25.79
N GLN A 110 28.95 17.69 24.70
CA GLN A 110 30.21 18.43 24.73
C GLN A 110 30.15 19.63 25.68
N ALA A 111 29.04 20.37 25.73
CA ALA A 111 28.86 21.45 26.71
C ALA A 111 29.05 20.95 28.14
N SER A 112 28.51 19.76 28.46
CA SER A 112 28.67 19.13 29.78
C SER A 112 30.12 18.72 30.05
N VAL A 113 30.81 18.12 29.07
CA VAL A 113 32.21 17.68 29.20
C VAL A 113 33.16 18.87 29.34
N SER A 114 32.85 19.99 28.70
CA SER A 114 33.60 21.24 28.81
C SER A 114 33.30 22.05 30.07
N GLY A 115 32.51 21.52 31.01
CA GLY A 115 32.15 22.21 32.26
C GLY A 115 31.18 23.38 32.09
N VAL A 116 30.59 23.56 30.90
CA VAL A 116 29.61 24.61 30.63
C VAL A 116 28.24 24.17 31.09
N LYS A 117 27.64 24.93 32.03
CA LYS A 117 26.32 24.63 32.56
C LYS A 117 25.25 24.84 31.48
N ARG A 118 24.63 23.73 31.05
CA ARG A 118 23.48 23.70 30.14
C ARG A 118 22.30 24.44 30.75
N ASP A 119 21.58 25.20 29.92
CA ASP A 119 20.38 25.95 30.30
C ASP A 119 19.14 25.44 29.55
N THR A 120 17.96 25.98 29.88
CA THR A 120 16.69 25.61 29.25
C THR A 120 16.71 25.85 27.73
N ILE A 121 17.47 26.84 27.23
CA ILE A 121 17.59 27.14 25.80
C ILE A 121 18.33 26.01 25.07
N SER A 122 19.44 25.53 25.63
CA SER A 122 20.21 24.42 25.06
C SER A 122 19.38 23.14 24.90
N TYR A 123 18.56 22.81 25.91
CA TYR A 123 17.64 21.68 25.87
C TYR A 123 16.48 21.91 24.91
N ASN A 124 15.87 23.10 24.89
CA ASN A 124 14.80 23.45 23.94
C ASN A 124 15.22 23.22 22.49
N SER A 125 16.38 23.73 22.09
CA SER A 125 16.86 23.55 20.72
C SER A 125 17.24 22.09 20.42
N ALA A 126 17.76 21.33 21.38
CA ALA A 126 18.03 19.90 21.18
C ALA A 126 16.74 19.06 21.05
N ILE A 127 15.73 19.32 21.88
CA ILE A 127 14.42 18.66 21.82
C ILE A 127 13.70 19.04 20.52
N SER A 128 13.72 20.31 20.11
CA SER A 128 13.17 20.78 18.82
C SER A 128 13.89 20.16 17.61
N ALA A 129 15.21 19.92 17.70
CA ALA A 129 15.94 19.19 16.66
C ALA A 129 15.44 17.73 16.54
N CYS A 130 15.14 17.08 17.66
CA CYS A 130 14.55 15.74 17.71
C CYS A 130 13.11 15.73 17.18
N GLU A 131 12.32 16.76 17.51
CA GLU A 131 10.96 16.98 17.00
C GLU A 131 10.95 17.06 15.46
N LYS A 132 11.81 17.90 14.87
CA LYS A 132 11.95 18.03 13.41
C LYS A 132 12.41 16.75 12.73
N ALA A 133 13.14 15.89 13.45
CA ALA A 133 13.59 14.58 12.97
C ALA A 133 12.62 13.43 13.27
N GLY A 134 11.49 13.68 13.96
CA GLY A 134 10.53 12.63 14.36
C GLY A 134 11.08 11.61 15.35
N ARG A 135 12.03 12.01 16.22
CA ARG A 135 12.68 11.15 17.23
C ARG A 135 12.10 11.37 18.62
N TRP A 136 10.83 10.99 18.81
CA TRP A 136 10.09 11.22 20.05
C TRP A 136 10.74 10.62 21.31
N LEU A 137 11.24 9.36 21.26
CA LEU A 137 11.88 8.71 22.42
C LEU A 137 13.03 9.54 22.99
N VAL A 138 13.86 10.07 22.09
CA VAL A 138 15.03 10.89 22.44
C VAL A 138 14.58 12.25 22.98
N ALA A 139 13.54 12.85 22.38
CA ALA A 139 12.97 14.11 22.85
C ALA A 139 12.41 13.99 24.29
N VAL A 140 11.71 12.88 24.58
CA VAL A 140 11.15 12.59 25.91
C VAL A 140 12.26 12.29 26.92
N ASP A 141 13.27 11.50 26.54
CA ASP A 141 14.42 11.21 27.39
C ASP A 141 15.17 12.49 27.80
N LEU A 142 15.40 13.39 26.83
CA LEU A 142 15.99 14.71 27.11
C LEU A 142 15.15 15.54 28.09
N LEU A 143 13.83 15.60 27.88
CA LEU A 143 12.91 16.35 28.75
C LEU A 143 12.92 15.82 30.19
N LEU A 144 12.87 14.51 30.37
CA LEU A 144 12.93 13.87 31.68
C LEU A 144 14.31 14.07 32.33
N GLY A 145 15.38 13.95 31.54
CA GLY A 145 16.76 14.16 31.96
C GLY A 145 17.06 15.58 32.47
N MET A 146 16.29 16.61 32.08
CA MET A 146 16.45 17.97 32.60
C MET A 146 16.31 18.05 34.13
N THR A 147 15.48 17.18 34.73
CA THR A 147 15.32 17.14 36.20
C THR A 147 16.55 16.62 36.91
N LEU A 148 17.19 15.58 36.35
CA LEU A 148 18.42 15.03 36.92
C LEU A 148 19.56 16.07 36.92
N VAL A 149 19.57 16.95 35.92
CA VAL A 149 20.56 18.02 35.76
C VAL A 149 20.12 19.33 36.44
N ARG A 150 18.96 19.35 37.12
CA ARG A 150 18.37 20.51 37.80
C ARG A 150 18.20 21.73 36.88
N VAL A 151 17.79 21.50 35.63
CA VAL A 151 17.41 22.55 34.67
C VAL A 151 15.88 22.61 34.62
N ALA A 152 15.31 23.81 34.76
CA ALA A 152 13.87 24.00 34.75
C ALA A 152 13.27 23.72 33.37
N ARG A 153 12.20 22.93 33.34
CA ARG A 153 11.34 22.72 32.18
C ARG A 153 10.38 23.90 32.05
N ASN A 154 9.97 24.24 30.83
CA ASN A 154 8.97 25.28 30.55
C ASN A 154 8.02 24.85 29.41
N HIS A 155 7.04 25.70 29.06
CA HIS A 155 6.10 25.40 27.97
C HIS A 155 6.79 25.02 26.65
N ILE A 156 7.92 25.66 26.31
CA ILE A 156 8.66 25.36 25.07
C ILE A 156 9.22 23.92 25.10
N THR A 157 9.82 23.49 26.22
CA THR A 157 10.38 22.13 26.35
C THR A 157 9.30 21.06 26.20
N TYR A 158 8.13 21.29 26.81
CA TYR A 158 7.01 20.35 26.77
C TYR A 158 6.34 20.34 25.39
N ASN A 159 6.06 21.51 24.81
CA ASN A 159 5.44 21.63 23.49
C ASN A 159 6.28 20.96 22.40
N ALA A 160 7.61 21.11 22.42
CA ALA A 160 8.50 20.43 21.49
C ALA A 160 8.49 18.90 21.66
N ALA A 161 8.43 18.39 22.90
CA ALA A 161 8.35 16.95 23.16
C ALA A 161 6.98 16.37 22.77
N ILE A 162 5.87 17.07 23.06
CA ILE A 162 4.51 16.69 22.66
C ILE A 162 4.40 16.69 21.13
N SER A 163 4.93 17.71 20.43
CA SER A 163 4.94 17.74 18.96
C SER A 163 5.86 16.68 18.34
N ALA A 164 6.94 16.29 19.03
CA ALA A 164 7.74 15.14 18.60
C ALA A 164 6.91 13.83 18.65
N CYS A 165 6.12 13.64 19.71
CA CYS A 165 5.20 12.51 19.84
C CYS A 165 4.11 12.55 18.75
N GLU A 166 3.55 13.73 18.46
CA GLU A 166 2.59 13.98 17.38
C GLU A 166 3.13 13.53 16.01
N LYS A 167 4.37 13.94 15.66
CA LYS A 167 5.02 13.57 14.39
C LYS A 167 5.31 12.07 14.29
N SER A 168 5.53 11.40 15.41
CA SER A 168 5.78 9.96 15.48
C SER A 168 4.53 9.12 15.78
N ARG A 169 3.33 9.72 15.78
CA ARG A 169 2.02 9.07 16.05
C ARG A 169 1.92 8.40 17.42
N GLN A 170 2.56 8.97 18.44
CA GLN A 170 2.59 8.43 19.81
C GLN A 170 1.60 9.20 20.70
N GLY A 171 0.31 8.98 20.48
CA GLY A 171 -0.76 9.71 21.19
C GLY A 171 -0.72 9.53 22.71
N GLU A 172 -0.47 8.31 23.19
CA GLU A 172 -0.44 8.01 24.64
C GLU A 172 0.65 8.78 25.38
N PHE A 173 1.84 8.88 24.79
CA PHE A 173 2.94 9.65 25.38
C PHE A 173 2.67 11.16 25.32
N ALA A 174 2.03 11.65 24.26
CA ALA A 174 1.61 13.05 24.19
C ALA A 174 0.63 13.42 25.33
N LEU A 175 -0.32 12.52 25.64
CA LEU A 175 -1.26 12.69 26.76
C LEU A 175 -0.56 12.64 28.12
N TYR A 176 0.34 11.68 28.31
CA TYR A 176 1.14 11.58 29.53
C TYR A 176 1.93 12.87 29.79
N LEU A 177 2.59 13.40 28.74
CA LEU A 177 3.35 14.63 28.84
C LEU A 177 2.46 15.83 29.16
N LEU A 178 1.30 15.96 28.49
CA LEU A 178 0.33 17.03 28.76
C LEU A 178 -0.13 17.01 30.22
N LYS A 179 -0.44 15.83 30.77
CA LYS A 179 -0.81 15.68 32.18
C LYS A 179 0.35 16.05 33.11
N SER A 180 1.56 15.60 32.80
CA SER A 180 2.75 15.88 33.61
C SER A 180 3.17 17.35 33.66
N MET A 181 2.64 18.21 32.76
CA MET A 181 2.85 19.67 32.86
C MET A 181 2.28 20.21 34.18
N THR A 182 1.08 19.75 34.56
CA THR A 182 0.41 20.18 35.79
C THR A 182 1.18 19.76 37.05
N GLU A 183 1.82 18.59 37.03
CA GLU A 183 2.66 18.08 38.12
C GLU A 183 3.91 18.95 38.38
N VAL A 184 4.37 19.67 37.36
CA VAL A 184 5.50 20.60 37.43
C VAL A 184 5.04 22.05 37.62
N GLY A 185 3.73 22.27 37.82
CA GLY A 185 3.14 23.60 38.02
C GLY A 185 3.05 24.43 36.74
N LEU A 186 3.04 23.80 35.57
CA LEU A 186 2.83 24.45 34.28
C LEU A 186 1.40 24.17 33.79
N GLU A 187 0.67 25.22 33.44
CA GLU A 187 -0.65 25.10 32.82
C GLU A 187 -0.51 24.81 31.32
N ALA A 188 -1.29 23.88 30.81
CA ALA A 188 -1.27 23.57 29.38
C ALA A 188 -1.85 24.74 28.58
N ASP A 189 -1.10 25.20 27.57
CA ASP A 189 -1.52 26.29 26.68
C ASP A 189 -2.17 25.76 25.39
N THR A 190 -2.66 26.67 24.54
CA THR A 190 -3.26 26.32 23.24
C THR A 190 -2.35 25.46 22.37
N ILE A 191 -1.02 25.66 22.44
CA ILE A 191 -0.06 24.87 21.66
C ILE A 191 0.03 23.44 22.19
N SER A 192 0.06 23.28 23.52
CA SER A 192 0.10 22.00 24.23
C SER A 192 -1.11 21.14 23.85
N TYR A 193 -2.31 21.71 23.96
CA TYR A 193 -3.57 21.04 23.61
C TYR A 193 -3.66 20.71 22.12
N ASN A 194 -3.32 21.66 21.24
CA ASN A 194 -3.33 21.43 19.78
C ASN A 194 -2.44 20.25 19.38
N ALA A 195 -1.22 20.18 19.93
CA ALA A 195 -0.28 19.10 19.64
C ALA A 195 -0.79 17.75 20.15
N ALA A 196 -1.39 17.70 21.35
CA ALA A 196 -1.97 16.48 21.91
C ALA A 196 -3.24 16.00 21.16
N ILE A 197 -4.11 16.91 20.74
CA ILE A 197 -5.28 16.61 19.90
C ILE A 197 -4.84 16.08 18.54
N SER A 198 -3.85 16.72 17.89
CA SER A 198 -3.27 16.27 16.62
C SER A 198 -2.59 14.90 16.77
N ALA A 199 -1.90 14.64 17.88
CA ALA A 199 -1.31 13.33 18.16
C ALA A 199 -2.39 12.24 18.30
N SER A 200 -3.51 12.56 18.97
CA SER A 200 -4.66 11.67 19.12
C SER A 200 -5.36 11.41 17.78
N GLU A 201 -5.50 12.43 16.92
CA GLU A 201 -6.01 12.32 15.56
C GLU A 201 -5.16 11.39 14.68
N LYS A 202 -3.83 11.50 14.78
CA LYS A 202 -2.88 10.63 14.05
C LYS A 202 -2.81 9.20 14.60
N ALA A 203 -3.10 9.02 15.88
CA ALA A 203 -3.21 7.71 16.53
C ALA A 203 -4.57 7.03 16.31
N GLY A 204 -5.59 7.77 15.82
CA GLY A 204 -6.94 7.26 15.59
C GLY A 204 -7.84 7.27 16.83
N HIS A 205 -7.41 7.90 17.92
CA HIS A 205 -8.16 7.99 19.19
C HIS A 205 -9.11 9.19 19.17
N TRP A 206 -10.24 9.07 18.45
CA TRP A 206 -11.20 10.16 18.25
C TRP A 206 -11.89 10.62 19.54
N SER A 207 -12.22 9.70 20.45
CA SER A 207 -12.88 10.03 21.72
C SER A 207 -11.98 10.90 22.58
N THR A 208 -10.71 10.51 22.71
CA THR A 208 -9.71 11.29 23.45
C THR A 208 -9.46 12.66 22.83
N ALA A 209 -9.54 12.80 21.50
CA ALA A 209 -9.45 14.10 20.84
C ALA A 209 -10.61 15.04 21.24
N LEU A 210 -11.83 14.50 21.39
CA LEU A 210 -12.98 15.25 21.89
C LEU A 210 -12.87 15.56 23.38
N ASP A 211 -12.47 14.58 24.20
CA ASP A 211 -12.27 14.77 25.64
C ASP A 211 -11.24 15.87 25.91
N LEU A 212 -10.16 15.92 25.11
CA LEU A 212 -9.16 16.99 25.20
C LEU A 212 -9.70 18.35 24.74
N LEU A 213 -10.56 18.39 23.73
CA LEU A 213 -11.20 19.61 23.26
C LEU A 213 -12.15 20.18 24.33
N GLU A 214 -12.89 19.30 25.01
CA GLU A 214 -13.74 19.66 26.15
C GLU A 214 -12.90 20.09 27.35
N ALA A 215 -11.83 19.38 27.69
CA ALA A 215 -10.90 19.75 28.76
C ALA A 215 -10.24 21.11 28.50
N MET A 216 -9.88 21.41 27.25
CA MET A 216 -9.36 22.72 26.83
C MET A 216 -10.39 23.83 27.08
N SER A 217 -11.67 23.58 26.79
CA SER A 217 -12.74 24.54 27.06
C SER A 217 -13.04 24.71 28.55
N GLY A 218 -12.99 23.63 29.34
CA GLY A 218 -13.21 23.66 30.79
C GLY A 218 -12.04 24.27 31.57
N ALA A 219 -10.85 24.35 30.97
CA ALA A 219 -9.68 25.02 31.51
C ALA A 219 -9.58 26.51 31.10
N ASP A 220 -10.64 27.09 30.52
CA ASP A 220 -10.68 28.46 29.98
C ASP A 220 -9.56 28.76 28.95
N VAL A 221 -9.08 27.74 28.23
CA VAL A 221 -8.08 27.90 27.15
C VAL A 221 -8.80 28.10 25.81
N GLU A 222 -8.50 29.19 25.12
CA GLU A 222 -9.17 29.55 23.85
C GLU A 222 -9.00 28.47 22.76
N LEU A 223 -10.14 27.92 22.32
CA LEU A 223 -10.20 27.00 21.18
C LEU A 223 -9.60 27.65 19.93
N SER A 224 -8.76 26.90 19.20
CA SER A 224 -8.15 27.36 17.96
C SER A 224 -8.73 26.62 16.76
N THR A 225 -8.60 27.20 15.57
CA THR A 225 -8.94 26.50 14.32
C THR A 225 -8.17 25.18 14.18
N VAL A 226 -6.97 25.08 14.76
CA VAL A 226 -6.14 23.86 14.74
C VAL A 226 -6.73 22.77 15.63
N SER A 227 -7.14 23.06 16.87
CA SER A 227 -7.77 22.05 17.76
C SER A 227 -9.09 21.54 17.19
N LEU A 228 -9.94 22.43 16.67
CA LEU A 228 -11.21 22.05 16.08
C LEU A 228 -11.04 21.25 14.78
N SER A 229 -10.13 21.65 13.90
CA SER A 229 -9.88 20.90 12.65
C SER A 229 -9.29 19.51 12.88
N ALA A 230 -8.37 19.36 13.84
CA ALA A 230 -7.84 18.06 14.23
C ALA A 230 -8.94 17.17 14.84
N SER A 231 -9.82 17.72 15.67
CA SER A 231 -10.94 16.98 16.27
C SER A 231 -11.98 16.53 15.22
N ILE A 232 -12.29 17.40 14.25
CA ILE A 232 -13.17 17.08 13.11
C ILE A 232 -12.54 15.98 12.25
N SER A 233 -11.25 16.07 11.94
CA SER A 233 -10.51 15.05 11.18
C SER A 233 -10.49 13.70 11.91
N ALA A 234 -10.26 13.68 13.23
CA ALA A 234 -10.30 12.48 14.04
C ALA A 234 -11.68 11.80 13.99
N CYS A 235 -12.76 12.58 14.15
CA CYS A 235 -14.14 12.09 14.04
C CYS A 235 -14.46 11.56 12.64
N ALA A 236 -14.02 12.26 11.59
CA ALA A 236 -14.23 11.87 10.19
C ALA A 236 -13.55 10.52 9.88
N LYS A 237 -12.28 10.36 10.27
CA LYS A 237 -11.50 9.12 10.09
C LYS A 237 -12.12 7.93 10.83
N ALA A 238 -12.67 8.17 12.02
CA ALA A 238 -13.32 7.14 12.83
C ALA A 238 -14.79 6.86 12.41
N GLY A 239 -15.35 7.61 11.46
CA GLY A 239 -16.73 7.42 10.98
C GLY A 239 -17.82 8.11 11.83
N HIS A 240 -17.43 8.93 12.82
CA HIS A 240 -18.34 9.72 13.65
C HIS A 240 -18.73 11.05 12.98
N TRP A 241 -19.38 10.95 11.82
CA TRP A 241 -19.72 12.09 10.98
C TRP A 241 -20.63 13.13 11.65
N LYS A 242 -21.56 12.70 12.51
CA LYS A 242 -22.46 13.62 13.23
C LYS A 242 -21.67 14.57 14.13
N ASN A 243 -20.67 14.03 14.83
CA ASN A 243 -19.78 14.81 15.69
C ASN A 243 -18.91 15.75 14.84
N ALA A 244 -18.39 15.27 13.69
CA ALA A 244 -17.63 16.10 12.77
C ALA A 244 -18.43 17.30 12.23
N LEU A 245 -19.70 17.10 11.85
CA LEU A 245 -20.57 18.19 11.37
C LEU A 245 -21.02 19.11 12.51
N ALA A 246 -21.31 18.57 13.70
CA ALA A 246 -21.66 19.37 14.87
C ALA A 246 -20.52 20.30 15.28
N LEU A 247 -19.29 19.79 15.27
CA LEU A 247 -18.08 20.58 15.53
C LEU A 247 -17.85 21.65 14.46
N LEU A 248 -18.07 21.34 13.17
CA LEU A 248 -17.96 22.34 12.11
C LEU A 248 -18.96 23.49 12.32
N ARG A 249 -20.21 23.18 12.69
CA ARG A 249 -21.21 24.20 13.05
C ARG A 249 -20.75 25.03 14.25
N HIS A 250 -20.14 24.39 15.24
CA HIS A 250 -19.60 25.08 16.41
C HIS A 250 -18.50 26.09 16.04
N VAL A 251 -17.62 25.77 15.06
CA VAL A 251 -16.61 26.71 14.53
C VAL A 251 -17.28 27.97 14.00
N SER A 252 -18.33 27.82 13.19
CA SER A 252 -19.08 28.95 12.61
C SER A 252 -19.78 29.81 13.66
N HIS A 253 -20.37 29.20 14.70
CA HIS A 253 -21.04 29.93 15.78
C HIS A 253 -20.07 30.61 16.76
N ALA A 254 -18.89 30.02 16.98
CA ALA A 254 -17.84 30.55 17.84
C ALA A 254 -17.04 31.72 17.22
N ARG A 255 -17.45 32.23 16.05
CA ARG A 255 -16.74 33.27 15.26
C ARG A 255 -15.30 32.90 14.88
N LEU A 256 -14.95 31.63 14.91
CA LEU A 256 -13.67 31.13 14.42
C LEU A 256 -13.78 30.95 12.91
N GLN A 257 -12.76 31.37 12.16
CA GLN A 257 -12.75 31.19 10.70
C GLN A 257 -12.44 29.71 10.38
N PRO A 258 -13.37 28.96 9.76
CA PRO A 258 -13.08 27.60 9.31
C PRO A 258 -11.94 27.64 8.30
N SER A 259 -10.99 26.72 8.38
CA SER A 259 -9.97 26.57 7.34
C SER A 259 -10.45 25.61 6.25
N GLY A 260 -9.87 25.68 5.05
CA GLY A 260 -10.16 24.70 3.99
C GLY A 260 -9.91 23.24 4.43
N ILE A 261 -9.01 23.01 5.39
CA ILE A 261 -8.76 21.69 6.00
C ILE A 261 -9.99 21.21 6.82
N THR A 262 -10.69 22.14 7.47
CA THR A 262 -11.88 21.89 8.30
C THR A 262 -13.04 21.40 7.44
N PHE A 263 -13.31 22.11 6.33
CA PHE A 263 -14.32 21.68 5.34
C PHE A 263 -13.95 20.38 4.65
N CYS A 264 -12.68 20.19 4.28
CA CYS A 264 -12.18 18.93 3.69
C CYS A 264 -12.42 17.72 4.61
N ALA A 265 -12.16 17.86 5.91
CA ALA A 265 -12.40 16.80 6.88
C ALA A 265 -13.90 16.49 7.05
N ALA A 266 -14.75 17.52 7.05
CA ALA A 266 -16.21 17.35 7.10
C ALA A 266 -16.77 16.69 5.83
N ILE A 267 -16.30 17.07 4.64
CA ILE A 267 -16.64 16.43 3.35
C ILE A 267 -16.22 14.96 3.35
N SER A 268 -15.04 14.64 3.88
CA SER A 268 -14.59 13.25 4.04
C SER A 268 -15.51 12.44 4.96
N ALA A 269 -16.08 13.08 6.00
CA ALA A 269 -17.08 12.43 6.85
C ALA A 269 -18.37 12.11 6.07
N CYS A 270 -18.83 13.00 5.18
CA CYS A 270 -19.98 12.76 4.30
C CYS A 270 -19.77 11.56 3.36
N GLU A 271 -18.53 11.31 2.91
CA GLU A 271 -18.19 10.16 2.06
C GLU A 271 -18.53 8.81 2.72
N ARG A 272 -18.39 8.70 4.04
CA ARG A 272 -18.65 7.45 4.77
C ARG A 272 -20.14 7.17 4.97
N VAL A 273 -20.97 8.21 4.86
CA VAL A 273 -22.44 8.14 5.06
C VAL A 273 -23.18 8.15 3.73
N LEU A 274 -22.46 8.32 2.62
CA LEU A 274 -23.03 8.44 1.28
C LEU A 274 -23.99 9.65 1.17
N ASP A 275 -23.72 10.72 1.92
CA ASP A 275 -24.51 11.95 1.86
C ASP A 275 -23.89 12.93 0.85
N TRP A 276 -24.21 12.72 -0.42
CA TRP A 276 -23.71 13.57 -1.51
C TRP A 276 -24.26 15.00 -1.46
N LYS A 277 -25.46 15.20 -0.91
CA LYS A 277 -26.08 16.53 -0.78
C LYS A 277 -25.37 17.35 0.27
N GLY A 278 -25.16 16.79 1.46
CA GLY A 278 -24.37 17.44 2.51
C GLY A 278 -22.94 17.73 2.06
N SER A 279 -22.33 16.83 1.28
CA SER A 279 -21.01 17.08 0.70
C SER A 279 -20.96 18.27 -0.27
N LEU A 280 -22.01 18.50 -1.06
CA LEU A 280 -22.10 19.63 -1.98
C LEU A 280 -22.41 20.94 -1.25
N GLU A 281 -23.30 20.89 -0.26
CA GLU A 281 -23.64 22.04 0.59
C GLU A 281 -22.39 22.56 1.34
N LEU A 282 -21.54 21.65 1.83
CA LEU A 282 -20.27 22.01 2.47
C LEU A 282 -19.25 22.59 1.49
N LEU A 283 -19.24 22.15 0.23
CA LEU A 283 -18.40 22.74 -0.81
C LEU A 283 -18.88 24.16 -1.16
N THR A 284 -20.19 24.38 -1.24
CA THR A 284 -20.74 25.72 -1.49
C THR A 284 -20.51 26.66 -0.32
N GLU A 285 -20.69 26.19 0.92
CA GLU A 285 -20.42 26.97 2.14
C GLU A 285 -18.93 27.36 2.25
N MET A 286 -18.02 26.48 1.84
CA MET A 286 -16.60 26.81 1.75
C MET A 286 -16.32 27.92 0.72
N GLY A 287 -16.96 27.85 -0.45
CA GLY A 287 -16.84 28.86 -1.51
C GLY A 287 -17.42 30.23 -1.11
N THR A 288 -18.59 30.27 -0.47
CA THR A 288 -19.21 31.51 0.01
C THR A 288 -18.42 32.14 1.17
N SER A 289 -17.64 31.34 1.90
CA SER A 289 -16.70 31.80 2.94
C SER A 289 -15.38 32.37 2.37
N GLY A 290 -15.23 32.47 1.04
CA GLY A 290 -14.03 32.99 0.39
C GLY A 290 -12.83 32.05 0.43
N LEU A 291 -13.05 30.76 0.71
CA LEU A 291 -12.01 29.74 0.77
C LEU A 291 -12.01 28.92 -0.52
N ASN A 292 -10.87 28.86 -1.20
CA ASN A 292 -10.72 27.98 -2.35
C ASN A 292 -10.64 26.52 -1.89
N ALA A 293 -11.61 25.72 -2.31
CA ALA A 293 -11.58 24.27 -2.22
C ALA A 293 -10.31 23.73 -2.90
N ARG A 294 -9.40 23.12 -2.14
CA ARG A 294 -8.28 22.37 -2.75
C ARG A 294 -8.85 21.23 -3.60
N ILE A 295 -8.09 20.75 -4.60
CA ILE A 295 -8.39 19.54 -5.40
C ILE A 295 -8.89 18.38 -4.50
N ALA A 296 -8.34 18.26 -3.29
CA ALA A 296 -8.77 17.31 -2.28
C ALA A 296 -10.28 17.40 -1.97
N GLY A 297 -10.83 18.60 -1.70
CA GLY A 297 -12.23 18.83 -1.38
C GLY A 297 -13.18 18.42 -2.51
N TYR A 298 -12.89 18.89 -3.73
CA TYR A 298 -13.64 18.49 -4.92
C TYR A 298 -13.53 16.99 -5.21
N SER A 299 -12.35 16.40 -5.03
CA SER A 299 -12.15 14.97 -5.26
C SER A 299 -12.87 14.08 -4.23
N MET A 300 -12.98 14.52 -2.97
CA MET A 300 -13.72 13.80 -1.93
C MET A 300 -15.22 13.89 -2.17
N ALA A 301 -15.73 15.06 -2.55
CA ALA A 301 -17.13 15.24 -2.93
C ALA A 301 -17.49 14.42 -4.18
N ALA A 302 -16.62 14.41 -5.19
CA ALA A 302 -16.76 13.55 -6.36
C ALA A 302 -16.83 12.07 -5.98
N GLY A 303 -15.97 11.62 -5.05
CA GLY A 303 -16.02 10.28 -4.49
C GLY A 303 -17.32 9.93 -3.77
N VAL A 304 -17.96 10.89 -3.08
CA VAL A 304 -19.31 10.69 -2.49
C VAL A 304 -20.34 10.52 -3.60
N CYS A 305 -20.34 11.43 -4.59
CA CYS A 305 -21.23 11.38 -5.74
C CYS A 305 -21.12 10.07 -6.53
N ASP A 306 -19.90 9.54 -6.71
CA ASP A 306 -19.63 8.27 -7.37
C ASP A 306 -20.27 7.09 -6.63
N LYS A 307 -20.08 7.02 -5.30
CA LYS A 307 -20.66 5.94 -4.48
C LYS A 307 -22.19 6.01 -4.42
N THR A 308 -22.78 7.20 -4.60
CA THR A 308 -24.23 7.42 -4.64
C THR A 308 -24.85 7.35 -6.04
N GLN A 309 -24.09 6.89 -7.05
CA GLN A 309 -24.52 6.82 -8.46
C GLN A 309 -24.85 8.17 -9.12
N GLN A 310 -24.35 9.28 -8.56
CA GLN A 310 -24.51 10.64 -9.08
C GLN A 310 -23.31 11.03 -9.95
N TRP A 311 -23.06 10.24 -10.99
CA TRP A 311 -21.83 10.30 -11.79
C TRP A 311 -21.65 11.62 -12.57
N GLN A 312 -22.75 12.30 -12.92
CA GLN A 312 -22.72 13.61 -13.62
C GLN A 312 -22.12 14.71 -12.72
N LEU A 313 -22.54 14.74 -11.45
CA LEU A 313 -22.04 15.67 -10.44
C LEU A 313 -20.57 15.38 -10.11
N SER A 314 -20.18 14.11 -10.04
CA SER A 314 -18.78 13.71 -9.83
C SER A 314 -17.84 14.24 -10.92
N LEU A 315 -18.22 14.09 -12.19
CA LEU A 315 -17.42 14.58 -13.32
C LEU A 315 -17.29 16.10 -13.34
N TRP A 316 -18.37 16.83 -13.04
CA TRP A 316 -18.34 18.29 -12.97
C TRP A 316 -17.45 18.79 -11.81
N LEU A 317 -17.55 18.17 -10.63
CA LEU A 317 -16.73 18.52 -9.46
C LEU A 317 -15.23 18.33 -9.74
N LEU A 318 -14.86 17.26 -10.46
CA LEU A 318 -13.47 17.02 -10.86
C LEU A 318 -12.95 18.05 -11.87
N GLN A 319 -13.84 18.62 -12.70
CA GLN A 319 -13.51 19.68 -13.64
C GLN A 319 -13.30 21.04 -12.93
N GLU A 320 -14.23 21.45 -12.07
CA GLU A 320 -14.11 22.69 -11.28
C GLU A 320 -12.90 22.69 -10.34
N GLY A 321 -12.61 21.53 -9.73
CA GLY A 321 -11.43 21.38 -8.87
C GLY A 321 -10.09 21.56 -9.60
N GLY A 322 -10.05 21.26 -10.91
CA GLY A 322 -8.88 21.52 -11.75
C GLY A 322 -8.69 23.00 -12.10
N LEU A 323 -9.79 23.76 -12.26
CA LEU A 323 -9.76 25.18 -12.64
C LEU A 323 -9.41 26.11 -11.47
N SER A 324 -9.78 25.73 -10.23
CA SER A 324 -9.57 26.55 -9.01
C SER A 324 -8.11 26.78 -8.60
N HIS A 325 -7.12 26.11 -9.22
CA HIS A 325 -5.71 26.26 -8.90
C HIS A 325 -5.04 27.47 -9.60
N PHE A 326 -5.76 28.17 -10.49
CA PHE A 326 -5.21 29.24 -11.35
C PHE A 326 -5.62 30.67 -10.96
N SER A 327 -6.46 30.87 -9.93
CA SER A 327 -6.79 32.21 -9.45
C SER A 327 -5.83 32.64 -8.33
N THR A 328 -4.72 33.25 -8.71
CA THR A 328 -3.96 34.16 -7.83
C THR A 328 -3.93 35.60 -8.34
N ASP A 329 -4.48 35.89 -9.52
CA ASP A 329 -4.58 37.24 -10.05
C ASP A 329 -6.05 37.65 -10.22
N GLY A 330 -6.48 38.55 -9.32
CA GLY A 330 -7.14 39.82 -9.62
C GLY A 330 -8.47 39.90 -10.38
N ASP A 331 -8.92 38.89 -11.13
CA ASP A 331 -10.15 38.98 -11.92
C ASP A 331 -11.22 38.03 -11.40
N SER A 332 -12.26 38.64 -10.82
CA SER A 332 -13.47 38.00 -10.35
C SER A 332 -14.24 37.38 -11.52
N LEU A 333 -14.03 36.09 -11.80
CA LEU A 333 -15.07 35.28 -12.43
C LEU A 333 -16.19 35.15 -11.40
N SER A 334 -17.28 35.88 -11.63
CA SER A 334 -18.43 35.89 -10.74
C SER A 334 -18.96 34.48 -10.53
N ALA A 335 -18.89 33.98 -9.30
CA ALA A 335 -19.70 32.87 -8.86
C ALA A 335 -21.17 33.12 -9.26
N PRO A 336 -21.92 32.09 -9.70
CA PRO A 336 -23.34 32.26 -9.99
C PRO A 336 -24.03 32.71 -8.69
N LYS A 337 -24.46 33.98 -8.67
CA LYS A 337 -25.29 34.53 -7.60
C LYS A 337 -26.66 33.87 -7.69
N GLY A 338 -26.98 33.01 -6.74
CA GLY A 338 -28.32 32.45 -6.59
C GLY A 338 -28.33 31.25 -5.65
N ASP A 339 -28.85 31.47 -4.44
CA ASP A 339 -29.31 30.40 -3.56
C ASP A 339 -30.23 29.45 -4.36
N GLY A 340 -29.76 28.23 -4.64
CA GLY A 340 -30.55 27.18 -5.31
C GLY A 340 -30.15 26.79 -6.74
N ALA A 341 -29.20 27.46 -7.41
CA ALA A 341 -28.84 27.17 -8.81
C ALA A 341 -28.11 25.82 -9.01
N LEU A 342 -27.33 25.36 -8.03
CA LEU A 342 -26.58 24.10 -8.09
C LEU A 342 -27.48 22.84 -8.08
N LEU A 343 -28.67 22.94 -7.49
CA LEU A 343 -29.65 21.85 -7.46
C LEU A 343 -30.60 21.87 -8.68
N THR A 344 -30.79 23.03 -9.32
CA THR A 344 -31.71 23.19 -10.45
C THR A 344 -31.08 22.96 -11.82
N ALA A 345 -29.77 23.21 -11.99
CA ALA A 345 -29.08 23.00 -13.27
C ALA A 345 -28.84 21.50 -13.64
N CYS A 346 -29.10 20.57 -12.72
CA CYS A 346 -28.87 19.13 -12.89
C CYS A 346 -30.14 18.31 -12.63
N ASN A 347 -31.28 18.74 -13.20
CA ASN A 347 -32.50 17.93 -13.16
C ASN A 347 -32.40 16.81 -14.22
N PRO A 348 -32.44 15.50 -13.86
CA PRO A 348 -32.08 14.39 -14.75
C PRO A 348 -33.14 14.01 -15.79
N GLU A 349 -34.16 14.83 -16.02
CA GLU A 349 -35.36 14.44 -16.79
C GLU A 349 -35.32 14.76 -18.29
N GLU A 350 -34.27 15.39 -18.83
CA GLU A 350 -34.14 15.63 -20.28
C GLU A 350 -32.86 15.02 -20.89
N PRO A 351 -32.96 13.91 -21.67
CA PRO A 351 -31.82 13.20 -22.25
C PRO A 351 -31.05 13.94 -23.37
N GLY A 352 -31.40 15.19 -23.69
CA GLY A 352 -30.99 15.86 -24.93
C GLY A 352 -29.70 16.68 -24.87
N GLN A 353 -29.23 17.11 -23.70
CA GLN A 353 -28.15 18.11 -23.60
C GLN A 353 -26.73 17.52 -23.40
N MET A 354 -26.56 16.20 -23.43
CA MET A 354 -25.27 15.53 -23.19
C MET A 354 -24.34 15.37 -24.42
N ALA A 355 -24.69 15.95 -25.58
CA ALA A 355 -23.95 15.71 -26.83
C ALA A 355 -22.69 16.59 -27.01
N ASN A 356 -22.54 17.69 -26.28
CA ASN A 356 -21.42 18.61 -26.46
C ASN A 356 -20.55 18.67 -25.20
N TRP A 357 -19.48 17.86 -25.20
CA TRP A 357 -18.33 18.13 -24.34
C TRP A 357 -17.70 19.45 -24.84
N PRO A 358 -17.47 20.47 -24.00
CA PRO A 358 -16.86 21.69 -24.51
C PRO A 358 -15.40 21.39 -24.85
N ASP A 359 -14.97 21.75 -26.06
CA ASP A 359 -13.58 21.68 -26.53
C ASP A 359 -12.57 22.31 -25.53
N GLY A 360 -13.04 23.19 -24.64
CA GLY A 360 -12.27 23.76 -23.54
C GLY A 360 -11.74 22.76 -22.50
N ALA A 361 -12.40 21.60 -22.29
CA ALA A 361 -11.92 20.59 -21.33
C ALA A 361 -10.66 19.84 -21.85
N LEU A 362 -10.58 19.63 -23.16
CA LEU A 362 -9.38 19.09 -23.82
C LEU A 362 -8.24 20.11 -23.81
N SER A 363 -8.54 21.38 -24.07
CA SER A 363 -7.56 22.48 -23.99
C SER A 363 -6.94 22.58 -22.60
N ALA A 364 -7.76 22.63 -21.53
CA ALA A 364 -7.29 22.77 -20.15
C ALA A 364 -6.47 21.57 -19.63
N LEU A 365 -6.83 20.34 -20.01
CA LEU A 365 -6.03 19.15 -19.70
C LEU A 365 -4.70 19.14 -20.46
N SER A 366 -4.72 19.54 -21.74
CA SER A 366 -3.54 19.51 -22.62
C SER A 366 -2.48 20.56 -22.25
N GLU A 367 -2.88 21.68 -21.65
CA GLU A 367 -2.02 22.83 -21.42
C GLU A 367 -1.33 22.80 -20.03
N TYR A 368 -1.84 22.02 -19.05
CA TYR A 368 -1.38 22.11 -17.66
C TYR A 368 -1.23 20.80 -16.86
N ALA A 369 -1.60 19.63 -17.40
CA ALA A 369 -1.54 18.38 -16.64
C ALA A 369 -0.12 17.75 -16.63
N ARG A 370 0.47 17.58 -15.43
CA ARG A 370 1.75 16.86 -15.26
C ARG A 370 1.55 15.34 -15.32
N ALA A 371 2.62 14.62 -15.62
CA ALA A 371 2.63 13.15 -15.63
C ALA A 371 2.05 12.49 -14.36
N SER A 372 2.41 13.02 -13.17
CA SER A 372 1.90 12.52 -11.89
C SER A 372 0.38 12.62 -11.78
N ASP A 373 -0.18 13.71 -12.32
CA ASP A 373 -1.59 14.05 -12.21
C ASP A 373 -2.42 13.15 -13.15
N LEU A 374 -1.91 12.92 -14.37
CA LEU A 374 -2.50 12.00 -15.35
C LEU A 374 -2.47 10.54 -14.89
N SER A 375 -1.36 10.10 -14.28
CA SER A 375 -1.24 8.73 -13.75
C SER A 375 -2.24 8.49 -12.61
N GLN A 376 -2.35 9.42 -11.66
CA GLN A 376 -3.31 9.32 -10.55
C GLN A 376 -4.76 9.39 -11.03
N LEU A 377 -5.07 10.30 -11.95
CA LEU A 377 -6.40 10.41 -12.55
C LEU A 377 -6.79 9.11 -13.26
N SER A 378 -5.89 8.55 -14.06
CA SER A 378 -6.13 7.30 -14.76
C SER A 378 -6.39 6.14 -13.81
N TRP A 379 -5.62 6.02 -12.72
CA TRP A 379 -5.84 4.99 -11.71
C TRP A 379 -7.17 5.14 -10.98
N ARG A 380 -7.61 6.38 -10.69
CA ARG A 380 -8.93 6.64 -10.11
C ARG A 380 -10.04 6.22 -11.06
N LEU A 381 -9.93 6.55 -12.35
CA LEU A 381 -10.87 6.08 -13.37
C LEU A 381 -10.92 4.55 -13.41
N ALA A 382 -9.78 3.87 -13.33
CA ALA A 382 -9.71 2.42 -13.27
C ALA A 382 -10.39 1.80 -12.05
N LYS A 383 -10.36 2.48 -10.90
CA LYS A 383 -11.10 2.06 -9.71
C LYS A 383 -12.60 2.24 -9.84
N LEU A 384 -13.06 3.27 -10.57
CA LEU A 384 -14.47 3.49 -10.87
C LEU A 384 -15.02 2.43 -11.82
N GLY A 385 -14.31 2.17 -12.92
CA GLY A 385 -14.75 1.25 -13.96
C GLY A 385 -15.97 1.73 -14.75
N GLY A 386 -16.41 0.92 -15.72
CA GLY A 386 -17.58 1.22 -16.54
C GLY A 386 -17.31 2.05 -17.81
N PRO A 387 -18.33 2.23 -18.66
CA PRO A 387 -18.18 2.79 -20.01
C PRO A 387 -17.76 4.26 -20.03
N ILE A 388 -18.16 5.03 -19.01
CA ILE A 388 -17.82 6.47 -18.91
C ILE A 388 -16.37 6.64 -18.49
N ALA A 389 -15.90 5.87 -17.49
CA ALA A 389 -14.49 5.84 -17.10
C ALA A 389 -13.59 5.40 -18.26
N ALA A 390 -14.06 4.43 -19.07
CA ALA A 390 -13.36 4.00 -20.28
C ALA A 390 -13.27 5.12 -21.34
N ARG A 391 -14.32 5.93 -21.51
CA ARG A 391 -14.29 7.10 -22.42
C ARG A 391 -13.37 8.20 -21.91
N ALA A 392 -13.41 8.50 -20.60
CA ALA A 392 -12.53 9.48 -19.97
C ALA A 392 -11.05 9.05 -20.05
N ALA A 393 -10.75 7.76 -19.92
CA ALA A 393 -9.40 7.25 -20.08
C ALA A 393 -8.82 7.54 -21.48
N ARG A 394 -9.63 7.51 -22.55
CA ARG A 394 -9.17 7.89 -23.90
C ARG A 394 -8.78 9.37 -24.02
N LEU A 395 -9.41 10.26 -23.25
CA LEU A 395 -9.02 11.66 -23.18
C LEU A 395 -7.69 11.83 -22.40
N VAL A 396 -7.52 11.05 -21.32
CA VAL A 396 -6.23 10.99 -20.61
C VAL A 396 -5.13 10.49 -21.54
N SER A 397 -5.41 9.50 -22.39
CA SER A 397 -4.49 8.98 -23.40
C SER A 397 -3.99 10.06 -24.35
N SER A 398 -4.91 10.87 -24.92
CA SER A 398 -4.55 11.91 -25.89
C SER A 398 -3.62 12.99 -25.32
N VAL A 399 -3.66 13.20 -24.00
CA VAL A 399 -2.80 14.17 -23.29
C VAL A 399 -1.53 13.52 -22.74
N ALA A 400 -1.58 12.26 -22.33
CA ALA A 400 -0.44 11.54 -21.75
C ALA A 400 0.56 11.08 -22.81
N ALA A 401 0.08 10.61 -23.98
CA ALA A 401 0.94 10.03 -25.01
C ALA A 401 2.03 10.99 -25.54
N PRO A 402 1.76 12.29 -25.79
CA PRO A 402 2.79 13.24 -26.25
C PRO A 402 3.90 13.54 -25.23
N GLN A 403 3.62 13.36 -23.94
CA GLN A 403 4.55 13.69 -22.84
C GLN A 403 4.99 12.45 -22.05
N ILE A 404 4.90 11.24 -22.63
CA ILE A 404 5.17 9.99 -21.91
C ILE A 404 6.58 9.94 -21.30
N SER A 405 7.55 10.58 -21.95
CA SER A 405 8.96 10.65 -21.51
C SER A 405 9.12 11.39 -20.19
N SER A 406 8.17 12.27 -19.84
CA SER A 406 8.16 13.01 -18.56
C SER A 406 7.67 12.18 -17.37
N PHE A 407 7.07 11.01 -17.60
CA PHE A 407 6.55 10.14 -16.53
C PHE A 407 7.68 9.49 -15.77
N ARG A 408 7.56 9.38 -14.46
CA ARG A 408 8.44 8.50 -13.67
C ARG A 408 8.10 7.02 -13.93
N PRO A 409 9.04 6.07 -13.73
CA PRO A 409 8.80 4.65 -13.97
C PRO A 409 7.54 4.10 -13.28
N ALA A 410 7.32 4.48 -12.02
CA ALA A 410 6.12 4.10 -11.26
C ALA A 410 4.83 4.68 -11.89
N GLU A 411 4.86 5.95 -12.31
CA GLU A 411 3.72 6.65 -12.92
C GLU A 411 3.36 6.05 -14.28
N LEU A 412 4.36 5.70 -15.09
CA LEU A 412 4.21 5.00 -16.37
C LEU A 412 3.54 3.64 -16.16
N SER A 413 4.09 2.80 -15.27
CA SER A 413 3.53 1.47 -15.01
C SER A 413 2.08 1.54 -14.49
N CYS A 414 1.77 2.54 -13.66
CA CYS A 414 0.43 2.78 -13.13
C CYS A 414 -0.54 3.24 -14.23
N LEU A 415 -0.11 4.13 -15.12
CA LEU A 415 -0.90 4.61 -16.27
C LEU A 415 -1.24 3.48 -17.24
N VAL A 416 -0.29 2.61 -17.57
CA VAL A 416 -0.60 1.49 -18.50
C VAL A 416 -1.51 0.47 -17.80
N TRP A 417 -1.28 0.21 -16.51
CA TRP A 417 -2.09 -0.73 -15.73
C TRP A 417 -3.55 -0.26 -15.51
N SER A 418 -3.79 1.04 -15.37
CA SER A 418 -5.15 1.57 -15.27
C SER A 418 -5.96 1.34 -16.54
N PHE A 419 -5.36 1.50 -17.72
CA PHE A 419 -5.99 1.20 -19.01
C PHE A 419 -6.33 -0.28 -19.16
N ALA A 420 -5.42 -1.16 -18.73
CA ALA A 420 -5.68 -2.60 -18.70
C ALA A 420 -6.82 -2.97 -17.73
N THR A 421 -6.86 -2.32 -16.57
CA THR A 421 -7.94 -2.49 -15.58
C THR A 421 -9.29 -2.04 -16.14
N LEU A 422 -9.33 -0.98 -16.95
CA LEU A 422 -10.52 -0.50 -17.66
C LEU A 422 -10.89 -1.31 -18.91
N ALA A 423 -10.05 -2.27 -19.30
CA ALA A 423 -10.15 -2.97 -20.58
C ALA A 423 -10.20 -2.00 -21.79
N VAL A 424 -9.44 -0.90 -21.72
CA VAL A 424 -9.31 0.09 -22.81
C VAL A 424 -7.97 -0.10 -23.50
N ALA A 425 -8.00 -0.62 -24.72
CA ALA A 425 -6.83 -0.67 -25.58
C ALA A 425 -6.75 0.62 -26.42
N ASP A 426 -5.84 1.53 -26.05
CA ASP A 426 -5.50 2.69 -26.86
C ASP A 426 -4.17 2.42 -27.59
N PRO A 427 -4.17 2.23 -28.93
CA PRO A 427 -2.97 1.84 -29.66
C PRO A 427 -1.84 2.86 -29.59
N VAL A 428 -2.16 4.16 -29.49
CA VAL A 428 -1.16 5.23 -29.48
C VAL A 428 -0.43 5.23 -28.14
N LEU A 429 -1.17 5.26 -27.03
CA LEU A 429 -0.59 5.23 -25.70
C LEU A 429 0.23 3.95 -25.47
N LEU A 430 -0.32 2.78 -25.85
CA LEU A 430 0.36 1.51 -25.63
C LEU A 430 1.67 1.43 -26.42
N ARG A 431 1.70 1.90 -27.67
CA ARG A 431 2.93 1.91 -28.49
C ARG A 431 4.00 2.83 -27.90
N VAL A 432 3.63 4.04 -27.52
CA VAL A 432 4.58 5.04 -27.01
C VAL A 432 5.06 4.65 -25.61
N ALA A 433 4.18 4.12 -24.75
CA ALA A 433 4.55 3.55 -23.46
C ALA A 433 5.46 2.32 -23.59
N ALA A 434 5.24 1.45 -24.59
CA ALA A 434 6.11 0.30 -24.83
C ALA A 434 7.53 0.72 -25.26
N LEU A 435 7.64 1.75 -26.10
CA LEU A 435 8.94 2.30 -26.52
C LEU A 435 9.69 2.91 -25.33
N GLU A 436 9.00 3.73 -24.52
CA GLU A 436 9.57 4.35 -23.33
C GLU A 436 9.91 3.33 -22.23
N ALA A 437 9.12 2.26 -22.09
CA ALA A 437 9.47 1.18 -21.18
C ALA A 437 10.79 0.49 -21.62
N LYS A 438 10.98 0.24 -22.92
CA LYS A 438 12.20 -0.38 -23.45
C LYS A 438 13.47 0.45 -23.19
N THR A 439 13.39 1.78 -23.26
CA THR A 439 14.55 2.66 -23.00
C THR A 439 14.98 2.64 -21.53
N ARG A 440 14.09 2.24 -20.62
CA ARG A 440 14.31 2.19 -19.17
C ARG A 440 14.60 0.78 -18.63
N LEU A 441 14.52 -0.25 -19.48
CA LEU A 441 15.00 -1.59 -19.12
C LEU A 441 16.53 -1.57 -19.08
N GLY A 442 17.15 -2.28 -18.13
CA GLY A 442 18.60 -2.26 -17.90
C GLY A 442 19.13 -1.10 -17.05
N THR A 443 18.34 -0.05 -16.79
CA THR A 443 18.80 1.11 -15.97
C THR A 443 18.60 0.91 -14.47
N GLY A 444 17.79 -0.09 -14.07
CA GLY A 444 17.38 -0.31 -12.69
C GLY A 444 16.26 0.61 -12.19
N GLU A 445 15.78 1.56 -13.01
CA GLU A 445 14.75 2.54 -12.61
C GLU A 445 13.34 1.94 -12.48
N LEU A 446 13.02 0.91 -13.28
CA LEU A 446 11.77 0.16 -13.19
C LEU A 446 11.89 -0.92 -12.10
N GLU A 447 11.17 -0.77 -10.99
CA GLU A 447 11.07 -1.82 -9.97
C GLU A 447 10.36 -3.08 -10.52
N LEU A 448 10.57 -4.24 -9.87
CA LEU A 448 9.94 -5.51 -10.30
C LEU A 448 8.40 -5.43 -10.33
N GLN A 449 7.79 -4.68 -9.41
CA GLN A 449 6.35 -4.43 -9.44
C GLN A 449 5.93 -3.62 -10.68
N GLY A 450 6.74 -2.66 -11.10
CA GLY A 450 6.52 -1.89 -12.32
C GLY A 450 6.63 -2.77 -13.57
N LEU A 451 7.61 -3.67 -13.61
CA LEU A 451 7.75 -4.68 -14.67
C LEU A 451 6.52 -5.60 -14.74
N ALA A 452 6.05 -6.08 -13.58
CA ALA A 452 4.85 -6.92 -13.50
C ALA A 452 3.61 -6.18 -14.00
N ASN A 453 3.40 -4.92 -13.57
CA ASN A 453 2.27 -4.09 -14.01
C ASN A 453 2.29 -3.86 -15.53
N LEU A 454 3.45 -3.55 -16.10
CA LEU A 454 3.62 -3.39 -17.54
C LEU A 454 3.30 -4.70 -18.28
N ALA A 455 3.95 -5.80 -17.91
CA ALA A 455 3.73 -7.09 -18.55
C ALA A 455 2.26 -7.51 -18.50
N TRP A 456 1.60 -7.37 -17.34
CA TRP A 456 0.17 -7.68 -17.19
C TRP A 456 -0.72 -6.77 -18.02
N ALA A 457 -0.37 -5.48 -18.11
CA ALA A 457 -1.19 -4.53 -18.84
C ALA A 457 -1.21 -4.84 -20.34
N PHE A 458 -0.03 -5.05 -20.93
CA PHE A 458 0.10 -5.42 -22.35
C PHE A 458 -0.53 -6.78 -22.65
N ALA A 459 -0.34 -7.76 -21.76
CA ALA A 459 -0.95 -9.08 -21.91
C ALA A 459 -2.48 -9.03 -21.81
N SER A 460 -3.04 -8.28 -20.86
CA SER A 460 -4.50 -8.24 -20.64
C SER A 460 -5.27 -7.49 -21.73
N LEU A 461 -4.59 -6.61 -22.47
CA LEU A 461 -5.15 -5.81 -23.55
C LEU A 461 -4.94 -6.42 -24.94
N ASP A 462 -4.33 -7.61 -25.04
CA ASP A 462 -3.95 -8.26 -26.30
C ASP A 462 -3.14 -7.32 -27.23
N ALA A 463 -2.32 -6.45 -26.62
CA ALA A 463 -1.53 -5.44 -27.30
C ALA A 463 -0.05 -5.84 -27.35
N LEU A 464 0.19 -7.12 -27.63
CA LEU A 464 1.48 -7.76 -27.47
C LEU A 464 2.54 -7.18 -28.42
N GLU A 465 3.39 -6.31 -27.89
CA GLU A 465 4.65 -5.88 -28.51
C GLU A 465 5.73 -6.93 -28.21
N PRO A 466 6.11 -7.81 -29.17
CA PRO A 466 6.97 -8.97 -28.88
C PRO A 466 8.35 -8.56 -28.34
N GLY A 467 8.84 -7.41 -28.78
CA GLY A 467 10.11 -6.86 -28.30
C GLY A 467 10.08 -6.40 -26.83
N LEU A 468 8.91 -5.98 -26.30
CA LEU A 468 8.80 -5.54 -24.90
C LEU A 468 8.81 -6.74 -23.96
N LEU A 469 8.04 -7.78 -24.27
CA LEU A 469 7.98 -8.98 -23.43
C LEU A 469 9.32 -9.70 -23.36
N LYS A 470 10.04 -9.79 -24.50
CA LYS A 470 11.40 -10.33 -24.51
C LYS A 470 12.32 -9.50 -23.59
N ALA A 471 12.32 -8.17 -23.74
CA ALA A 471 13.17 -7.32 -22.93
C ALA A 471 12.84 -7.38 -21.41
N VAL A 472 11.56 -7.50 -21.04
CA VAL A 472 11.14 -7.70 -19.64
C VAL A 472 11.64 -9.04 -19.10
N LYS A 473 11.65 -10.11 -19.91
CA LYS A 473 12.20 -11.41 -19.52
C LYS A 473 13.71 -11.36 -19.35
N ASP A 474 14.41 -10.74 -20.29
CA ASP A 474 15.87 -10.60 -20.25
C ASP A 474 16.29 -9.81 -18.99
N GLU A 475 15.58 -8.72 -18.67
CA GLU A 475 15.78 -7.95 -17.42
C GLU A 475 15.50 -8.79 -16.17
N LEU A 476 14.46 -9.62 -16.20
CA LEU A 476 14.15 -10.51 -15.08
C LEU A 476 15.27 -11.54 -14.84
N VAL A 477 15.86 -12.11 -15.90
CA VAL A 477 16.99 -13.05 -15.80
C VAL A 477 18.14 -12.39 -15.07
N VAL A 478 18.58 -11.22 -15.56
CA VAL A 478 19.70 -10.46 -14.96
C VAL A 478 19.46 -10.19 -13.48
N ARG A 479 18.24 -9.75 -13.12
CA ARG A 479 17.90 -9.44 -11.71
C ARG A 479 17.78 -10.69 -10.84
N ALA A 480 17.21 -11.76 -11.37
CA ALA A 480 17.05 -13.02 -10.65
C ALA A 480 18.42 -13.67 -10.37
N GLU A 481 19.34 -13.63 -11.32
CA GLU A 481 20.71 -14.12 -11.15
C GLU A 481 21.46 -13.30 -10.09
N ALA A 482 21.38 -11.96 -10.17
CA ALA A 482 22.05 -11.05 -9.24
C ALA A 482 21.43 -11.04 -7.82
N PHE A 483 20.22 -11.58 -7.64
CA PHE A 483 19.54 -11.54 -6.35
C PHE A 483 20.09 -12.57 -5.37
N HIS A 484 20.56 -12.11 -4.21
CA HIS A 484 20.93 -12.95 -3.08
C HIS A 484 20.31 -12.40 -1.78
N PRO A 485 19.52 -13.21 -1.04
CA PRO A 485 19.03 -12.82 0.29
C PRO A 485 20.18 -12.45 1.22
N LYS A 486 20.06 -11.34 1.94
CA LYS A 486 21.04 -10.88 2.93
C LYS A 486 20.60 -11.26 4.34
N ALA A 487 21.56 -11.46 5.23
CA ALA A 487 21.29 -11.66 6.65
C ALA A 487 20.55 -10.43 7.22
N GLY A 488 19.35 -10.65 7.77
CA GLY A 488 18.47 -9.59 8.28
C GLY A 488 17.41 -9.08 7.30
N ASP A 489 17.33 -9.62 6.08
CA ASP A 489 16.20 -9.32 5.19
C ASP A 489 14.88 -9.72 5.84
N SER A 490 13.95 -8.77 5.89
CA SER A 490 12.65 -9.03 6.49
C SER A 490 11.86 -10.02 5.65
N ARG A 491 11.06 -10.86 6.32
CA ARG A 491 10.08 -11.75 5.66
C ARG A 491 9.23 -11.02 4.62
N ARG A 492 8.78 -9.79 4.94
CA ARG A 492 7.95 -8.97 4.04
C ARG A 492 8.69 -8.62 2.74
N THR A 493 10.00 -8.33 2.83
CA THR A 493 10.84 -8.01 1.67
C THR A 493 11.00 -9.22 0.76
N LEU A 494 11.32 -10.38 1.35
CA LEU A 494 11.53 -11.63 0.62
C LEU A 494 10.26 -12.11 -0.09
N VAL A 495 9.11 -12.05 0.59
CA VAL A 495 7.81 -12.40 0.00
C VAL A 495 7.45 -11.45 -1.14
N ALA A 496 7.58 -10.13 -0.94
CA ALA A 496 7.27 -9.15 -1.98
C ALA A 496 8.12 -9.34 -3.24
N LEU A 497 9.39 -9.72 -3.09
CA LEU A 497 10.25 -10.05 -4.20
C LEU A 497 9.77 -11.29 -4.96
N ALA A 498 9.50 -12.38 -4.25
CA ALA A 498 9.01 -13.62 -4.86
C ALA A 498 7.68 -13.40 -5.60
N GLU A 499 6.75 -12.66 -4.99
CA GLU A 499 5.48 -12.27 -5.62
C GLU A 499 5.70 -11.46 -6.90
N ALA A 500 6.63 -10.51 -6.90
CA ALA A 500 6.91 -9.70 -8.07
C ALA A 500 7.52 -10.53 -9.21
N VAL A 501 8.49 -11.41 -8.91
CA VAL A 501 9.09 -12.34 -9.89
C VAL A 501 8.01 -13.24 -10.49
N LEU A 502 7.21 -13.90 -9.65
CA LEU A 502 6.11 -14.76 -10.09
C LEU A 502 5.07 -14.01 -10.93
N ALA A 503 4.77 -12.75 -10.57
CA ALA A 503 3.82 -11.93 -11.31
C ALA A 503 4.32 -11.58 -12.72
N VAL A 504 5.61 -11.27 -12.89
CA VAL A 504 6.22 -11.04 -14.21
C VAL A 504 6.13 -12.31 -15.07
N LEU A 505 6.56 -13.44 -14.52
CA LEU A 505 6.55 -14.73 -15.23
C LEU A 505 5.15 -15.13 -15.66
N TRP A 506 4.18 -14.97 -14.76
CA TRP A 506 2.80 -15.28 -15.05
C TRP A 506 2.22 -14.38 -16.13
N ALA A 507 2.53 -13.08 -16.11
CA ALA A 507 2.11 -12.16 -17.16
C ALA A 507 2.69 -12.55 -18.53
N CYS A 508 3.98 -12.88 -18.56
CA CYS A 508 4.67 -13.32 -19.78
C CYS A 508 4.09 -14.63 -20.32
N HIS A 509 3.86 -15.62 -19.45
CA HIS A 509 3.24 -16.89 -19.85
C HIS A 509 1.81 -16.69 -20.37
N PHE A 510 1.03 -15.85 -19.69
CA PHE A 510 -0.34 -15.52 -20.09
C PHE A 510 -0.38 -14.87 -21.48
N ALA A 511 0.51 -13.90 -21.73
CA ALA A 511 0.72 -13.27 -23.03
C ALA A 511 1.07 -14.26 -24.15
N GLU A 512 1.99 -15.19 -23.90
CA GLU A 512 2.46 -16.13 -24.92
C GLU A 512 1.45 -17.24 -25.23
N ALA A 513 0.71 -17.69 -24.22
CA ALA A 513 -0.41 -18.59 -24.39
C ALA A 513 -1.53 -17.98 -25.26
N GLU A 514 -1.62 -16.64 -25.31
CA GLU A 514 -2.50 -15.90 -26.22
C GLU A 514 -2.01 -15.92 -27.68
N ALA A 515 -0.69 -15.92 -27.89
CA ALA A 515 -0.08 -15.79 -29.22
C ALA A 515 0.28 -17.11 -29.94
N GLU A 516 -0.05 -18.29 -29.36
CA GLU A 516 0.36 -19.62 -29.86
C GLU A 516 1.88 -19.77 -30.10
N ARG A 517 2.69 -18.93 -29.43
CA ARG A 517 4.15 -18.89 -29.59
C ARG A 517 4.84 -19.75 -28.54
N THR A 518 5.98 -20.30 -28.96
CA THR A 518 6.87 -21.25 -28.28
C THR A 518 7.05 -21.00 -26.79
N GLY A 519 7.20 -22.09 -26.03
CA GLY A 519 7.23 -22.13 -24.57
C GLY A 519 8.16 -21.14 -23.87
N PHE A 520 7.91 -20.97 -22.57
CA PHE A 520 8.64 -20.04 -21.72
C PHE A 520 10.17 -20.29 -21.80
N PRO A 521 11.02 -19.27 -22.00
CA PRO A 521 12.46 -19.46 -22.15
C PRO A 521 13.06 -20.18 -20.94
N GLN A 522 13.78 -21.27 -21.21
CA GLN A 522 14.32 -22.13 -20.16
C GLN A 522 15.30 -21.38 -19.24
N ASP A 523 16.09 -20.45 -19.79
CA ASP A 523 17.06 -19.67 -19.03
C ASP A 523 16.37 -18.77 -17.99
N ALA A 524 15.30 -18.08 -18.39
CA ALA A 524 14.51 -17.25 -17.49
C ALA A 524 13.80 -18.09 -16.41
N TYR A 525 13.35 -19.30 -16.76
CA TYR A 525 12.77 -20.23 -15.79
C TYR A 525 13.81 -20.66 -14.75
N ASN A 526 14.99 -21.08 -15.21
CA ASN A 526 16.07 -21.56 -14.36
C ASN A 526 16.58 -20.45 -13.42
N ALA A 527 16.81 -19.25 -13.93
CA ALA A 527 17.23 -18.10 -13.15
C ALA A 527 16.20 -17.73 -12.06
N ALA A 528 14.91 -17.66 -12.44
CA ALA A 528 13.85 -17.40 -11.49
C ALA A 528 13.72 -18.50 -10.44
N ARG A 529 13.87 -19.78 -10.84
CA ARG A 529 13.84 -20.93 -9.93
C ARG A 529 14.93 -20.84 -8.88
N GLN A 530 16.17 -20.56 -9.27
CA GLN A 530 17.29 -20.38 -8.34
C GLN A 530 17.08 -19.20 -7.38
N ALA A 531 16.56 -18.07 -7.89
CA ALA A 531 16.23 -16.93 -7.03
C ALA A 531 15.14 -17.27 -6.00
N LEU A 532 14.06 -17.93 -6.44
CA LEU A 532 12.94 -18.32 -5.61
C LEU A 532 13.31 -19.42 -4.60
N GLN A 533 14.19 -20.36 -4.96
CA GLN A 533 14.75 -21.34 -4.02
C GLN A 533 15.56 -20.65 -2.93
N ARG A 534 16.40 -19.67 -3.28
CA ARG A 534 17.14 -18.85 -2.29
C ARG A 534 16.18 -18.11 -1.35
N VAL A 535 15.08 -17.54 -1.87
CA VAL A 535 14.03 -16.92 -1.05
C VAL A 535 13.38 -17.92 -0.11
N GLY A 536 12.96 -19.09 -0.63
CA GLY A 536 12.35 -20.15 0.15
C GLY A 536 13.23 -20.60 1.30
N TYR A 537 14.51 -20.85 1.03
CA TYR A 537 15.49 -21.26 2.02
C TYR A 537 15.66 -20.22 3.13
N ALA A 538 15.79 -18.94 2.76
CA ALA A 538 15.90 -17.85 3.73
C ALA A 538 14.64 -17.74 4.61
N LEU A 539 13.44 -17.89 4.04
CA LEU A 539 12.19 -17.89 4.79
C LEU A 539 12.05 -19.12 5.70
N GLY A 540 12.51 -20.29 5.25
CA GLY A 540 12.55 -21.51 6.04
C GLY A 540 13.41 -21.34 7.30
N GLN A 541 14.61 -20.74 7.17
CA GLN A 541 15.47 -20.44 8.31
C GLN A 541 14.82 -19.46 9.31
N VAL A 542 14.21 -18.38 8.80
CA VAL A 542 13.49 -17.40 9.64
C VAL A 542 12.33 -18.07 10.39
N ALA A 543 11.59 -18.95 9.71
CA ALA A 543 10.48 -19.68 10.32
C ALA A 543 10.94 -20.68 11.38
N GLN A 544 12.04 -21.41 11.15
CA GLN A 544 12.63 -22.33 12.14
C GLN A 544 13.13 -21.59 13.38
N ALA A 545 13.78 -20.43 13.21
CA ALA A 545 14.27 -19.62 14.34
C ALA A 545 13.14 -19.02 15.21
N ALA A 546 11.92 -18.91 14.67
CA ALA A 546 10.76 -18.41 15.38
C ALA A 546 9.99 -19.48 16.17
N VAL A 547 10.32 -20.77 16.00
CA VAL A 547 9.74 -21.86 16.80
C VAL A 547 10.41 -21.84 18.18
N PRO A 548 9.66 -21.60 19.29
CA PRO A 548 10.26 -21.61 20.62
C PRO A 548 10.84 -23.00 20.94
N SER A 549 12.05 -23.04 21.49
CA SER A 549 12.73 -24.27 21.92
C SER A 549 12.12 -24.94 23.17
N SER A 550 10.98 -24.45 23.66
CA SER A 550 10.27 -25.02 24.80
C SER A 550 9.23 -26.03 24.32
N THR A 551 9.49 -27.29 24.65
CA THR A 551 8.51 -28.38 24.78
C THR A 551 7.43 -27.98 25.78
N ASP A 552 6.46 -27.15 25.37
CA ASP A 552 5.24 -26.94 26.14
C ASP A 552 4.14 -27.83 25.54
N SER A 553 4.08 -29.04 26.10
CA SER A 553 3.20 -30.16 25.78
C SER A 553 1.71 -29.92 26.09
N THR A 554 1.20 -28.70 25.88
CA THR A 554 -0.22 -28.38 26.06
C THR A 554 -0.85 -27.87 24.78
N ILE A 555 -0.71 -28.62 23.70
CA ILE A 555 -1.81 -28.72 22.74
C ILE A 555 -2.57 -29.97 23.16
N LYS A 556 -3.80 -29.78 23.67
CA LYS A 556 -4.73 -30.86 23.98
C LYS A 556 -4.59 -31.95 22.92
N GLU A 557 -4.28 -33.17 23.35
CA GLU A 557 -4.38 -34.36 22.51
C GLU A 557 -5.70 -34.28 21.74
N VAL A 558 -5.63 -33.92 20.46
CA VAL A 558 -6.69 -34.27 19.53
C VAL A 558 -6.47 -35.75 19.34
N ASN A 559 -7.20 -36.51 20.16
CA ASN A 559 -7.26 -37.96 20.16
C ASN A 559 -7.13 -38.46 18.70
N PRO A 560 -6.10 -39.25 18.35
CA PRO A 560 -6.12 -39.93 17.07
C PRO A 560 -7.39 -40.77 17.08
N LEU A 561 -8.34 -40.45 16.20
CA LEU A 561 -9.61 -41.18 16.11
C LEU A 561 -9.26 -42.67 16.02
N ARG A 562 -9.55 -43.37 17.11
CA ARG A 562 -9.17 -44.75 17.35
C ARG A 562 -9.62 -45.58 16.16
N ALA A 563 -8.67 -46.34 15.60
CA ALA A 563 -8.97 -47.57 14.91
C ALA A 563 -9.88 -48.42 15.82
N GLY A 564 -11.17 -48.50 15.47
CA GLY A 564 -12.14 -49.39 16.07
C GLY A 564 -12.96 -48.83 17.22
N VAL A 565 -14.02 -48.04 16.93
CA VAL A 565 -15.33 -48.11 17.60
C VAL A 565 -16.43 -47.73 16.61
N ALA A 566 -17.48 -48.55 16.58
CA ALA A 566 -18.79 -48.46 15.93
C ALA A 566 -19.14 -47.23 15.05
N ARG A 567 -19.53 -47.54 13.81
CA ARG A 567 -20.27 -46.69 12.87
C ARG A 567 -21.48 -46.02 13.54
N THR A 568 -21.37 -44.72 13.81
CA THR A 568 -22.54 -43.84 13.97
C THR A 568 -22.38 -42.59 13.11
N ALA A 569 -22.98 -42.64 11.92
CA ALA A 569 -23.52 -41.56 11.10
C ALA A 569 -22.90 -40.14 11.17
N SER A 570 -21.66 -39.96 10.70
CA SER A 570 -21.30 -38.78 9.90
C SER A 570 -20.75 -39.28 8.55
N SER A 571 -21.37 -38.88 7.45
CA SER A 571 -21.27 -39.55 6.14
C SER A 571 -20.16 -39.00 5.23
N TYR A 572 -19.15 -38.33 5.77
CA TYR A 572 -18.09 -37.72 4.97
C TYR A 572 -16.88 -38.66 4.89
N GLU A 573 -16.44 -38.93 3.66
CA GLU A 573 -15.16 -39.60 3.40
C GLU A 573 -14.02 -38.73 3.95
N GLU A 574 -13.01 -39.37 4.57
CA GLU A 574 -11.84 -38.67 5.09
C GLU A 574 -10.80 -38.41 3.99
N PRO A 575 -10.03 -37.29 4.06
CA PRO A 575 -8.92 -37.06 3.17
C PRO A 575 -7.84 -38.10 3.36
N HIS A 576 -7.11 -38.44 2.29
CA HIS A 576 -5.96 -39.32 2.36
C HIS A 576 -4.82 -38.81 1.48
N ILE A 577 -3.59 -39.18 1.83
CA ILE A 577 -2.39 -38.85 1.06
C ILE A 577 -2.35 -39.76 -0.17
N ALA A 578 -2.38 -39.16 -1.36
CA ALA A 578 -2.31 -39.86 -2.65
C ALA A 578 -0.87 -40.02 -3.13
N LEU A 579 0.03 -39.10 -2.77
CA LEU A 579 1.46 -39.15 -3.05
C LEU A 579 2.21 -38.35 -1.99
N GLU A 580 3.31 -38.89 -1.48
CA GLU A 580 4.20 -38.20 -0.56
C GLU A 580 5.61 -38.18 -1.11
N LEU A 581 6.19 -36.99 -1.22
CA LEU A 581 7.58 -36.76 -1.60
C LEU A 581 8.31 -36.10 -0.42
N ALA A 582 9.63 -35.94 -0.55
CA ALA A 582 10.47 -35.38 0.51
C ALA A 582 10.02 -33.95 0.91
N ASP A 583 9.70 -33.11 -0.06
CA ASP A 583 9.46 -31.67 0.12
C ASP A 583 8.00 -31.23 -0.19
N ARG A 584 7.15 -32.14 -0.64
CA ARG A 584 5.75 -31.88 -1.03
C ARG A 584 4.89 -33.14 -0.93
N LEU A 585 3.57 -32.98 -0.94
CA LEU A 585 2.63 -34.10 -0.96
C LEU A 585 1.35 -33.74 -1.72
N VAL A 586 0.63 -34.77 -2.16
CA VAL A 586 -0.66 -34.67 -2.83
C VAL A 586 -1.72 -35.35 -1.97
N ILE A 587 -2.82 -34.64 -1.72
CA ILE A 587 -3.97 -35.11 -0.93
C ILE A 587 -5.15 -35.34 -1.86
N MET A 588 -5.82 -36.48 -1.72
CA MET A 588 -7.15 -36.64 -2.26
C MET A 588 -8.16 -35.96 -1.34
N LYS A 589 -8.71 -34.82 -1.76
CA LYS A 589 -9.72 -34.08 -0.99
C LYS A 589 -11.13 -34.60 -1.33
N PRO A 590 -11.89 -35.14 -0.36
CA PRO A 590 -13.29 -35.47 -0.56
C PRO A 590 -14.17 -34.22 -0.58
N ALA A 591 -15.39 -34.33 -1.12
CA ALA A 591 -16.35 -33.22 -1.12
C ALA A 591 -16.76 -32.86 0.32
N GLY A 592 -17.00 -31.57 0.61
CA GLY A 592 -17.34 -31.08 1.95
C GLY A 592 -16.16 -30.54 2.76
N TRP A 593 -14.92 -30.91 2.40
CA TRP A 593 -13.72 -30.37 3.04
C TRP A 593 -13.31 -29.02 2.46
N GLN A 594 -12.92 -28.08 3.30
CA GLN A 594 -12.45 -26.75 2.91
C GLN A 594 -10.91 -26.74 2.80
N VAL A 595 -10.40 -26.18 1.69
CA VAL A 595 -8.99 -25.77 1.58
C VAL A 595 -8.91 -24.35 2.13
N ASP A 596 -8.61 -24.23 3.41
CA ASP A 596 -8.50 -22.97 4.14
C ASP A 596 -7.14 -22.31 3.89
N THR A 597 -7.16 -21.03 3.52
CA THR A 597 -5.95 -20.30 3.07
C THR A 597 -5.86 -18.89 3.63
N LYS A 598 -6.80 -18.47 4.49
CA LYS A 598 -6.86 -17.13 5.07
C LYS A 598 -7.16 -17.17 6.56
N PRO A 599 -6.72 -16.16 7.34
CA PRO A 599 -7.10 -16.04 8.76
C PRO A 599 -8.61 -15.95 8.95
N GLU A 600 -9.33 -15.26 8.05
CA GLU A 600 -10.80 -15.18 8.08
C GLU A 600 -11.49 -16.55 7.91
N ASP A 601 -10.79 -17.55 7.34
CA ASP A 601 -11.30 -18.92 7.29
C ASP A 601 -11.22 -19.59 8.69
N GLU A 602 -10.50 -19.02 9.66
CA GLU A 602 -10.43 -19.47 11.06
C GLU A 602 -11.75 -19.23 11.80
N ASP A 603 -12.32 -18.03 11.63
CA ASP A 603 -13.48 -17.51 12.35
C ASP A 603 -14.84 -17.77 11.68
N MET A 604 -14.85 -18.35 10.47
CA MET A 604 -16.10 -18.74 9.81
C MET A 604 -16.70 -19.97 10.48
N GLU A 605 -17.42 -19.74 11.58
CA GLU A 605 -18.32 -20.69 12.19
C GLU A 605 -19.53 -20.93 11.27
N ASP A 606 -19.86 -22.22 11.16
CA ASP A 606 -21.18 -22.77 10.86
C ASP A 606 -21.70 -22.76 9.40
N HIS A 607 -22.06 -23.97 8.98
CA HIS A 607 -23.22 -24.18 8.11
C HIS A 607 -24.49 -23.59 8.75
N ALA A 608 -25.58 -23.44 7.98
CA ALA A 608 -26.89 -23.07 8.57
C ALA A 608 -27.42 -24.06 9.63
N ASP A 609 -26.72 -25.18 9.85
CA ASP A 609 -27.01 -26.25 10.80
C ASP A 609 -26.06 -26.30 12.02
N GLY A 610 -25.10 -25.37 12.15
CA GLY A 610 -24.24 -25.26 13.34
C GLY A 610 -23.09 -26.27 13.44
N GLN A 611 -22.73 -26.99 12.36
CA GLN A 611 -21.55 -27.86 12.36
C GLN A 611 -20.29 -27.16 11.83
N PRO A 612 -19.11 -27.36 12.49
CA PRO A 612 -17.85 -26.79 12.04
C PRO A 612 -17.39 -27.43 10.73
N ARG A 613 -17.00 -26.60 9.75
CA ARG A 613 -16.47 -27.10 8.48
C ARG A 613 -15.17 -27.88 8.69
N HIS A 614 -15.05 -29.03 8.02
CA HIS A 614 -13.83 -29.82 8.01
C HIS A 614 -12.71 -29.09 7.23
N LYS A 615 -11.63 -28.71 7.93
CA LYS A 615 -10.49 -27.95 7.39
C LYS A 615 -9.35 -28.86 6.98
N LEU A 616 -8.85 -28.69 5.76
CA LEU A 616 -7.77 -29.53 5.23
C LEU A 616 -6.42 -29.20 5.88
N SER A 617 -6.18 -27.96 6.32
CA SER A 617 -4.96 -27.59 7.05
C SER A 617 -4.78 -28.42 8.33
N ARG A 618 -5.85 -28.59 9.12
CA ARG A 618 -5.85 -29.38 10.36
C ARG A 618 -5.55 -30.85 10.10
N PHE A 619 -6.09 -31.40 9.02
CA PHE A 619 -5.75 -32.75 8.59
C PHE A 619 -4.24 -32.89 8.30
N VAL A 620 -3.67 -31.99 7.49
CA VAL A 620 -2.23 -32.02 7.16
C VAL A 620 -1.35 -31.88 8.40
N GLN A 621 -1.69 -30.95 9.29
CA GLN A 621 -0.97 -30.73 10.56
C GLN A 621 -1.08 -31.91 11.53
N SER A 622 -2.09 -32.77 11.39
CA SER A 622 -2.27 -33.99 12.20
C SER A 622 -1.49 -35.19 11.65
N VAL A 623 -1.27 -35.24 10.34
CA VAL A 623 -0.58 -36.37 9.67
C VAL A 623 0.92 -36.11 9.52
N LEU A 624 1.34 -34.85 9.45
CA LEU A 624 2.75 -34.46 9.38
C LEU A 624 3.26 -33.81 10.68
N PRO A 625 4.51 -34.09 11.09
CA PRO A 625 5.14 -33.41 12.21
C PRO A 625 5.37 -31.94 11.86
N HIS A 626 4.49 -31.07 12.32
CA HIS A 626 4.51 -29.63 12.02
C HIS A 626 5.75 -28.91 12.59
N GLU A 627 6.44 -29.49 13.56
CA GLU A 627 7.73 -29.02 14.08
C GLU A 627 8.83 -29.13 13.02
N GLN A 628 8.77 -30.17 12.19
CA GLN A 628 9.70 -30.39 11.08
C GLN A 628 9.39 -29.49 9.87
N TYR A 629 8.13 -29.08 9.72
CA TYR A 629 7.64 -28.35 8.54
C TYR A 629 6.94 -27.04 8.94
N PRO A 630 7.71 -25.96 9.23
CA PRO A 630 7.15 -24.69 9.71
C PRO A 630 6.11 -24.05 8.78
N ILE A 631 6.20 -24.31 7.46
CA ILE A 631 5.25 -23.78 6.48
C ILE A 631 3.81 -24.23 6.75
N LEU A 632 3.61 -25.39 7.39
CA LEU A 632 2.28 -25.92 7.70
C LEU A 632 1.53 -25.10 8.75
N ARG A 633 2.22 -24.22 9.49
CA ARG A 633 1.63 -23.24 10.42
C ARG A 633 1.64 -21.82 9.87
N ASP A 634 2.21 -21.65 8.69
CA ASP A 634 2.42 -20.35 8.09
C ASP A 634 1.20 -19.90 7.28
N VAL A 635 0.34 -19.12 7.92
CA VAL A 635 -0.85 -18.55 7.28
C VAL A 635 -0.50 -17.66 6.07
N GLY A 636 0.66 -16.99 6.12
CA GLY A 636 1.15 -16.16 5.02
C GLY A 636 1.52 -16.96 3.77
N HIS A 637 1.84 -18.25 3.93
CA HIS A 637 2.05 -19.21 2.84
C HIS A 637 0.93 -20.24 2.74
N GLN A 638 -0.26 -19.89 3.25
CA GLN A 638 -1.48 -20.70 3.12
C GLN A 638 -1.29 -22.14 3.60
N TYR A 639 -0.52 -22.36 4.68
CA TYR A 639 -0.22 -23.70 5.19
C TYR A 639 0.46 -24.64 4.17
N GLY A 640 1.12 -24.07 3.15
CA GLY A 640 1.73 -24.81 2.04
C GLY A 640 0.78 -25.10 0.87
N PHE A 641 -0.51 -24.72 0.95
CA PHE A 641 -1.45 -24.89 -0.15
C PHE A 641 -1.17 -23.89 -1.29
N LEU A 642 -1.10 -24.38 -2.52
CA LEU A 642 -0.87 -23.54 -3.71
C LEU A 642 -2.14 -23.11 -4.43
N HIS A 643 -3.17 -23.95 -4.36
CA HIS A 643 -4.40 -23.76 -5.10
C HIS A 643 -5.58 -24.32 -4.31
N ARG A 644 -6.75 -23.72 -4.52
CA ARG A 644 -7.98 -24.15 -3.87
C ARG A 644 -8.87 -24.93 -4.83
N ILE A 645 -9.67 -25.82 -4.25
CA ILE A 645 -10.84 -26.41 -4.89
C ILE A 645 -12.03 -26.04 -4.01
N ASP A 646 -13.16 -25.66 -4.62
CA ASP A 646 -14.38 -25.31 -3.88
C ASP A 646 -14.78 -26.44 -2.92
N VAL A 647 -15.37 -26.09 -1.78
CA VAL A 647 -15.87 -27.04 -0.76
C VAL A 647 -16.67 -28.22 -1.35
N PRO A 648 -17.69 -28.01 -2.22
CA PRO A 648 -18.48 -29.11 -2.78
C PRO A 648 -17.72 -29.98 -3.81
N CYS A 649 -16.56 -29.53 -4.29
CA CYS A 649 -15.76 -30.28 -5.25
C CYS A 649 -14.82 -31.27 -4.53
N SER A 650 -14.44 -32.32 -5.26
CA SER A 650 -13.47 -33.33 -4.83
C SER A 650 -12.22 -33.32 -5.71
N GLY A 651 -11.13 -33.92 -5.26
CA GLY A 651 -9.98 -34.23 -6.10
C GLY A 651 -8.64 -33.87 -5.49
N LEU A 652 -7.60 -34.00 -6.31
CA LEU A 652 -6.21 -33.86 -5.88
C LEU A 652 -5.83 -32.42 -5.50
N VAL A 653 -5.24 -32.26 -4.33
CA VAL A 653 -4.72 -30.99 -3.78
C VAL A 653 -3.22 -31.13 -3.50
N LEU A 654 -2.41 -30.19 -3.98
CA LEU A 654 -0.96 -30.17 -3.77
C LEU A 654 -0.61 -29.30 -2.57
N VAL A 655 0.29 -29.80 -1.73
CA VAL A 655 0.77 -29.11 -0.52
C VAL A 655 2.29 -29.16 -0.48
N ALA A 656 2.92 -27.99 -0.29
CA ALA A 656 4.35 -27.89 -0.05
C ALA A 656 4.66 -28.14 1.43
N LYS A 657 5.71 -28.93 1.70
CA LYS A 657 6.24 -29.16 3.06
C LYS A 657 7.32 -28.14 3.44
N THR A 658 7.93 -27.47 2.46
CA THR A 658 8.97 -26.44 2.66
C THR A 658 8.65 -25.16 1.88
N HIS A 659 9.24 -24.03 2.27
CA HIS A 659 9.10 -22.75 1.57
C HIS A 659 9.74 -22.79 0.18
N GLU A 660 10.82 -23.55 0.02
CA GLU A 660 11.48 -23.83 -1.26
C GLU A 660 10.54 -24.56 -2.22
N ALA A 661 9.91 -25.65 -1.76
CA ALA A 661 8.95 -26.39 -2.55
C ALA A 661 7.72 -25.53 -2.87
N PHE A 662 7.29 -24.68 -1.95
CA PHE A 662 6.18 -23.75 -2.19
C PHE A 662 6.47 -22.83 -3.36
N TYR A 663 7.63 -22.17 -3.39
CA TYR A 663 7.97 -21.27 -4.48
C TYR A 663 8.34 -21.98 -5.79
N ASP A 664 8.95 -23.16 -5.73
CA ASP A 664 9.17 -24.02 -6.91
C ASP A 664 7.83 -24.38 -7.57
N LEU A 665 6.85 -24.80 -6.77
CA LEU A 665 5.52 -25.15 -7.27
C LEU A 665 4.72 -23.92 -7.71
N GLN A 666 4.87 -22.76 -7.06
CA GLN A 666 4.27 -21.49 -7.52
C GLN A 666 4.86 -21.05 -8.87
N LEU A 667 6.17 -21.26 -9.07
CA LEU A 667 6.83 -21.00 -10.34
C LEU A 667 6.24 -21.89 -11.44
N GLN A 668 6.15 -23.20 -11.19
CA GLN A 668 5.53 -24.13 -12.14
C GLN A 668 4.07 -23.79 -12.44
N LEU A 669 3.33 -23.26 -11.46
CA LEU A 669 1.97 -22.78 -11.64
C LEU A 669 1.91 -21.52 -12.50
N ALA A 670 2.82 -20.57 -12.28
CA ALA A 670 2.90 -19.30 -13.02
C ALA A 670 3.31 -19.51 -14.49
N THR A 671 4.16 -20.50 -14.78
CA THR A 671 4.65 -20.81 -16.13
C THR A 671 3.84 -21.88 -16.86
N GLY A 672 2.76 -22.38 -16.25
CA GLY A 672 1.87 -23.38 -16.85
C GLY A 672 2.41 -24.80 -16.88
N MET A 673 3.53 -25.08 -16.21
CA MET A 673 4.11 -26.43 -16.07
C MET A 673 3.31 -27.31 -15.10
N LEU A 674 2.59 -26.70 -14.15
CA LEU A 674 1.67 -27.40 -13.24
C LEU A 674 0.31 -27.62 -13.93
N GLU A 675 0.08 -28.84 -14.40
CA GLU A 675 -1.16 -29.21 -15.08
C GLU A 675 -2.26 -29.60 -14.08
N ARG A 676 -3.49 -29.16 -14.35
CA ARG A 676 -4.67 -29.43 -13.51
C ARG A 676 -5.82 -29.90 -14.38
N ASP A 677 -6.08 -31.20 -14.33
CA ASP A 677 -7.09 -31.85 -15.16
C ASP A 677 -8.29 -32.30 -14.32
N TYR A 678 -9.48 -32.07 -14.88
CA TYR A 678 -10.75 -32.29 -14.21
C TYR A 678 -11.64 -33.17 -15.06
N VAL A 679 -12.50 -33.92 -14.39
CA VAL A 679 -13.65 -34.57 -14.99
C VAL A 679 -14.91 -33.90 -14.48
N VAL A 680 -15.87 -33.68 -15.38
CA VAL A 680 -17.13 -33.02 -15.07
C VAL A 680 -18.26 -33.69 -15.85
N LEU A 681 -19.43 -33.77 -15.23
CA LEU A 681 -20.67 -34.11 -15.90
C LEU A 681 -21.52 -32.84 -16.00
N CYS A 682 -22.00 -32.52 -17.20
CA CYS A 682 -22.80 -31.34 -17.44
C CYS A 682 -24.08 -31.66 -18.21
N HIS A 683 -25.10 -30.82 -18.00
CA HIS A 683 -26.37 -30.89 -18.71
C HIS A 683 -26.22 -30.51 -20.18
N GLY A 684 -26.98 -31.18 -21.04
CA GLY A 684 -26.99 -30.95 -22.48
C GLY A 684 -25.85 -31.64 -23.24
N PHE A 685 -25.94 -31.55 -24.56
CA PHE A 685 -24.97 -32.09 -25.49
C PHE A 685 -23.93 -31.05 -25.87
N ILE A 686 -22.68 -31.28 -25.48
CA ILE A 686 -21.56 -30.50 -26.00
C ILE A 686 -21.08 -31.11 -27.32
N SER A 687 -20.98 -30.26 -28.35
CA SER A 687 -20.41 -30.66 -29.64
C SER A 687 -18.95 -31.10 -29.48
N PRO A 688 -18.52 -32.23 -30.08
CA PRO A 688 -17.12 -32.67 -29.99
C PRO A 688 -16.16 -31.72 -30.71
N ARG A 689 -16.69 -30.85 -31.58
CA ARG A 689 -15.93 -29.80 -32.26
C ARG A 689 -15.55 -28.65 -31.32
N ARG A 690 -16.25 -28.48 -30.19
CA ARG A 690 -15.89 -27.47 -29.18
C ARG A 690 -14.71 -28.00 -28.37
N GLN A 691 -13.52 -27.47 -28.63
CA GLN A 691 -12.28 -27.86 -27.94
C GLN A 691 -11.93 -26.89 -26.79
N GLU A 692 -12.50 -25.68 -26.78
CA GLU A 692 -12.17 -24.65 -25.80
C GLU A 692 -13.36 -23.72 -25.50
N ILE A 693 -13.37 -23.17 -24.28
CA ILE A 693 -14.22 -22.06 -23.85
C ILE A 693 -13.32 -20.92 -23.37
N GLN A 694 -13.40 -19.79 -24.05
CA GLN A 694 -12.74 -18.54 -23.68
C GLN A 694 -13.79 -17.53 -23.22
N ALA A 695 -13.64 -17.02 -22.00
CA ALA A 695 -14.56 -16.04 -21.43
C ALA A 695 -13.84 -15.17 -20.39
N ARG A 696 -14.39 -13.97 -20.12
CA ARG A 696 -13.86 -13.04 -19.12
C ARG A 696 -14.64 -13.16 -17.81
N VAL A 697 -13.97 -13.59 -16.74
CA VAL A 697 -14.57 -13.86 -15.43
C VAL A 697 -14.41 -12.66 -14.49
N ARG A 698 -15.53 -12.08 -14.06
CA ARG A 698 -15.56 -11.07 -12.99
C ARG A 698 -16.08 -11.69 -11.69
N TRP A 699 -15.47 -11.32 -10.57
CA TRP A 699 -15.92 -11.65 -9.22
C TRP A 699 -16.08 -10.39 -8.37
N TRP A 700 -16.84 -10.50 -7.29
CA TRP A 700 -17.12 -9.40 -6.34
C TRP A 700 -15.93 -9.17 -5.41
N THR A 701 -15.58 -7.91 -5.17
CA THR A 701 -14.46 -7.49 -4.29
C THR A 701 -14.94 -6.90 -2.96
N ASP A 702 -16.25 -6.77 -2.76
CA ASP A 702 -16.91 -6.10 -1.63
C ASP A 702 -17.30 -7.05 -0.49
N GLY A 703 -16.68 -8.23 -0.40
CA GLY A 703 -16.93 -9.21 0.67
C GLY A 703 -18.25 -9.97 0.54
N ARG A 704 -19.10 -9.68 -0.45
CA ARG A 704 -20.32 -10.48 -0.70
C ARG A 704 -19.96 -11.79 -1.40
N ASP A 705 -20.48 -12.91 -0.90
CA ASP A 705 -20.21 -14.26 -1.43
C ASP A 705 -20.99 -14.58 -2.73
N GLY A 706 -21.05 -13.60 -3.64
CA GLY A 706 -21.81 -13.65 -4.89
C GLY A 706 -21.25 -14.64 -5.91
N ALA A 707 -22.07 -15.01 -6.90
CA ALA A 707 -21.62 -15.78 -8.04
C ALA A 707 -20.69 -14.95 -8.94
N SER A 708 -19.58 -15.55 -9.38
CA SER A 708 -18.77 -15.01 -10.48
C SER A 708 -19.63 -14.92 -11.75
N THR A 709 -19.42 -13.91 -12.57
CA THR A 709 -20.20 -13.69 -13.82
C THR A 709 -19.28 -13.47 -15.01
N VAL A 710 -19.73 -13.83 -16.21
CA VAL A 710 -19.04 -13.45 -17.45
C VAL A 710 -19.41 -12.02 -17.82
N LYS A 711 -18.42 -11.12 -17.87
CA LYS A 711 -18.61 -9.70 -18.21
C LYS A 711 -17.44 -9.17 -19.05
N PRO A 712 -17.65 -8.14 -19.89
CA PRO A 712 -16.57 -7.53 -20.69
C PRO A 712 -15.38 -7.04 -19.85
N ASP A 713 -15.65 -6.54 -18.64
CA ASP A 713 -14.63 -6.07 -17.69
C ASP A 713 -14.12 -7.15 -16.73
N GLY A 714 -14.44 -8.43 -16.98
CA GLY A 714 -13.88 -9.57 -16.28
C GLY A 714 -12.44 -9.88 -16.71
N ARG A 715 -11.73 -10.70 -15.93
CA ARG A 715 -10.38 -11.15 -16.30
C ARG A 715 -10.44 -12.33 -17.28
N PRO A 716 -9.56 -12.38 -18.28
CA PRO A 716 -9.53 -13.49 -19.24
C PRO A 716 -9.33 -14.84 -18.54
N ALA A 717 -10.05 -15.84 -19.06
CA ALA A 717 -10.02 -17.21 -18.59
C ALA A 717 -10.20 -18.20 -19.75
N ARG A 718 -9.49 -19.33 -19.69
CA ARG A 718 -9.52 -20.37 -20.73
C ARG A 718 -9.64 -21.77 -20.12
N THR A 719 -10.56 -22.53 -20.68
CA THR A 719 -10.83 -23.93 -20.31
C THR A 719 -10.88 -24.77 -21.57
N ARG A 720 -9.90 -25.66 -21.74
CA ARG A 720 -9.89 -26.66 -22.82
C ARG A 720 -10.74 -27.85 -22.39
N LEU A 721 -11.47 -28.45 -23.33
CA LEU A 721 -12.38 -29.54 -23.05
C LEU A 721 -12.32 -30.62 -24.12
N LYS A 722 -12.46 -31.87 -23.67
CA LYS A 722 -12.60 -33.05 -24.51
C LYS A 722 -13.85 -33.80 -24.06
N VAL A 723 -14.78 -34.02 -24.97
CA VAL A 723 -15.97 -34.84 -24.71
C VAL A 723 -15.52 -36.30 -24.60
N LEU A 724 -15.71 -36.90 -23.43
CA LEU A 724 -15.37 -38.31 -23.15
C LEU A 724 -16.53 -39.24 -23.49
N GLY A 725 -17.76 -38.78 -23.26
CA GLY A 725 -18.95 -39.59 -23.47
C GLY A 725 -20.23 -38.77 -23.36
N ARG A 726 -21.33 -39.41 -23.73
CA ARG A 726 -22.68 -38.86 -23.64
C ARG A 726 -23.58 -39.89 -23.03
N MET A 727 -24.50 -39.42 -22.20
CA MET A 727 -25.45 -40.30 -21.54
C MET A 727 -26.76 -39.55 -21.31
N PRO A 728 -27.91 -40.25 -21.34
CA PRO A 728 -29.15 -39.66 -20.87
C PRO A 728 -29.10 -39.48 -19.33
N SER A 729 -29.79 -38.45 -18.84
CA SER A 729 -30.09 -38.27 -17.42
C SER A 729 -30.81 -39.51 -16.90
N PRO A 730 -30.37 -40.10 -15.77
CA PRO A 730 -30.98 -41.29 -15.18
C PRO A 730 -32.48 -41.15 -14.90
N ARG A 731 -33.01 -39.92 -14.82
CA ARG A 731 -34.39 -39.64 -14.44
C ARG A 731 -35.20 -38.89 -15.50
N SER A 732 -34.62 -37.84 -16.10
CA SER A 732 -35.32 -37.03 -17.10
C SER A 732 -35.11 -37.52 -18.54
N GLY A 733 -34.14 -38.41 -18.78
CA GLY A 733 -33.74 -38.82 -20.13
C GLY A 733 -33.03 -37.73 -20.95
N GLU A 734 -32.90 -36.53 -20.40
CA GLU A 734 -32.23 -35.40 -21.07
C GLU A 734 -30.76 -35.70 -21.35
N ALA A 735 -30.25 -35.23 -22.48
CA ALA A 735 -28.86 -35.48 -22.86
C ALA A 735 -27.88 -34.84 -21.86
N MET A 736 -26.85 -35.58 -21.47
CA MET A 736 -25.73 -35.10 -20.66
C MET A 736 -24.40 -35.42 -21.34
N SER A 737 -23.36 -34.64 -21.02
CA SER A 737 -22.01 -34.83 -21.54
C SER A 737 -21.00 -35.00 -20.41
N LEU A 738 -20.17 -36.05 -20.51
CA LEU A 738 -19.01 -36.26 -19.65
C LEU A 738 -17.79 -35.64 -20.33
N LEU A 739 -17.07 -34.76 -19.62
CA LEU A 739 -15.95 -34.01 -20.18
C LEU A 739 -14.69 -34.20 -19.35
N ALA A 740 -13.55 -34.30 -20.03
CA ALA A 740 -12.25 -34.00 -19.47
C ALA A 740 -11.94 -32.52 -19.74
N LEU A 741 -11.56 -31.78 -18.70
CA LEU A 741 -11.25 -30.36 -18.77
C LEU A 741 -9.83 -30.08 -18.30
N ARG A 742 -9.17 -29.12 -18.94
CA ARG A 742 -7.91 -28.53 -18.49
C ARG A 742 -8.08 -27.02 -18.39
N ILE A 743 -7.70 -26.45 -17.25
CA ILE A 743 -7.72 -24.99 -17.07
C ILE A 743 -6.33 -24.42 -17.32
N SER A 744 -6.23 -23.45 -18.22
CA SER A 744 -4.98 -22.67 -18.40
C SER A 744 -4.90 -21.54 -17.37
N THR A 745 -6.05 -21.04 -16.91
CA THR A 745 -6.18 -19.98 -15.91
C THR A 745 -6.86 -20.50 -14.64
N GLY A 746 -6.60 -19.86 -13.49
CA GLY A 746 -7.19 -20.25 -12.20
C GLY A 746 -8.18 -19.24 -11.62
N ARG A 747 -9.30 -18.93 -12.31
CA ARG A 747 -10.30 -17.97 -11.80
C ARG A 747 -11.31 -18.64 -10.85
N ARG A 748 -11.95 -17.84 -9.99
CA ARG A 748 -12.97 -18.32 -9.03
C ARG A 748 -14.19 -18.91 -9.75
N HIS A 749 -14.51 -20.17 -9.45
CA HIS A 749 -15.57 -20.98 -10.09
C HIS A 749 -15.44 -21.11 -11.62
N GLN A 750 -14.24 -20.99 -12.19
CA GLN A 750 -14.04 -20.88 -13.64
C GLN A 750 -14.75 -21.97 -14.46
N ILE A 751 -14.57 -23.25 -14.09
CA ILE A 751 -15.16 -24.39 -14.82
C ILE A 751 -16.69 -24.30 -14.81
N ARG A 752 -17.27 -24.16 -13.61
CA ARG A 752 -18.72 -24.11 -13.39
C ARG A 752 -19.37 -22.94 -14.15
N LEU A 753 -18.74 -21.77 -14.09
CA LEU A 753 -19.18 -20.58 -14.80
C LEU A 753 -19.04 -20.72 -16.33
N HIS A 754 -17.92 -21.25 -16.83
CA HIS A 754 -17.70 -21.44 -18.27
C HIS A 754 -18.75 -22.37 -18.88
N LEU A 755 -19.03 -23.48 -18.18
CA LEU A 755 -20.00 -24.47 -18.58
C LEU A 755 -21.43 -23.89 -18.58
N ALA A 756 -21.82 -23.17 -17.53
CA ALA A 756 -23.10 -22.47 -17.50
C ALA A 756 -23.20 -21.37 -18.58
N HIS A 757 -22.12 -20.64 -18.84
CA HIS A 757 -22.06 -19.60 -19.87
C HIS A 757 -22.30 -20.14 -21.28
N VAL A 758 -21.83 -21.35 -21.58
CA VAL A 758 -22.11 -22.02 -22.86
C VAL A 758 -23.43 -22.80 -22.87
N GLY A 759 -24.27 -22.64 -21.84
CA GLY A 759 -25.59 -23.27 -21.75
C GLY A 759 -25.61 -24.70 -21.21
N HIS A 760 -24.49 -25.17 -20.64
CA HIS A 760 -24.30 -26.55 -20.19
C HIS A 760 -23.88 -26.60 -18.72
N PRO A 761 -24.73 -26.19 -17.75
CA PRO A 761 -24.33 -26.13 -16.34
C PRO A 761 -23.90 -27.50 -15.80
N THR A 762 -22.99 -27.48 -14.82
CA THR A 762 -22.51 -28.69 -14.14
C THR A 762 -23.64 -29.36 -13.37
N VAL A 763 -23.67 -30.70 -13.38
CA VAL A 763 -24.66 -31.49 -12.63
C VAL A 763 -24.50 -31.24 -11.12
N CYS A 764 -25.63 -31.03 -10.45
CA CYS A 764 -25.72 -30.72 -9.03
C CYS A 764 -25.03 -29.39 -8.65
N ASP A 765 -25.07 -28.40 -9.55
CA ASP A 765 -24.57 -27.06 -9.28
C ASP A 765 -25.67 -26.11 -8.79
N SER A 766 -25.76 -25.93 -7.47
CA SER A 766 -26.74 -25.01 -6.85
C SER A 766 -26.48 -23.52 -7.09
N LYS A 767 -25.29 -23.15 -7.60
CA LYS A 767 -24.89 -21.75 -7.79
C LYS A 767 -25.07 -21.27 -9.24
N TYR A 768 -24.87 -22.16 -10.20
CA TYR A 768 -24.88 -21.82 -11.64
C TYR A 768 -25.97 -22.54 -12.45
N ALA A 769 -26.59 -23.60 -11.93
CA ALA A 769 -27.77 -24.19 -12.53
C ALA A 769 -29.05 -23.56 -11.96
N SER A 770 -30.19 -23.80 -12.62
CA SER A 770 -31.48 -23.39 -12.07
C SER A 770 -31.77 -24.15 -10.76
N LYS A 771 -32.56 -23.55 -9.85
CA LYS A 771 -32.98 -24.24 -8.61
C LYS A 771 -33.71 -25.55 -8.91
N GLY A 772 -34.56 -25.57 -9.95
CA GLY A 772 -35.27 -26.78 -10.36
C GLY A 772 -34.33 -27.89 -10.84
N THR A 773 -33.37 -27.55 -11.71
CA THR A 773 -32.37 -28.50 -12.22
C THR A 773 -31.49 -29.05 -11.09
N SER A 774 -30.95 -28.18 -10.24
CA SER A 774 -30.09 -28.63 -9.12
C SER A 774 -30.81 -29.49 -8.09
N LEU A 775 -32.08 -29.19 -7.77
CA LEU A 775 -32.91 -30.05 -6.91
C LEU A 775 -33.24 -31.40 -7.56
N ALA A 776 -33.47 -31.43 -8.87
CA ALA A 776 -33.68 -32.68 -9.60
C ALA A 776 -32.42 -33.55 -9.62
N ASP A 777 -31.25 -32.94 -9.82
CA ASP A 777 -29.95 -33.61 -9.80
C ASP A 777 -29.67 -34.31 -8.46
N LEU A 778 -30.00 -33.64 -7.34
CA LEU A 778 -29.81 -34.17 -5.99
C LEU A 778 -30.52 -35.51 -5.73
N THR A 779 -31.52 -35.87 -6.54
CA THR A 779 -32.25 -37.14 -6.38
C THR A 779 -31.48 -38.37 -6.85
N TRP A 780 -30.41 -38.19 -7.63
CA TRP A 780 -29.57 -39.29 -8.14
C TRP A 780 -28.07 -39.00 -8.05
N CYS A 781 -27.69 -37.73 -8.02
CA CYS A 781 -26.32 -37.26 -7.85
C CYS A 781 -26.22 -36.50 -6.51
N PRO A 782 -25.63 -37.10 -5.46
CA PRO A 782 -25.67 -36.52 -4.11
C PRO A 782 -24.76 -35.30 -3.92
N ARG A 783 -23.92 -34.96 -4.90
CA ARG A 783 -22.93 -33.89 -4.82
C ARG A 783 -22.62 -33.31 -6.19
N LEU A 784 -22.00 -32.14 -6.20
CA LEU A 784 -21.47 -31.52 -7.42
C LEU A 784 -20.56 -32.48 -8.19
N PHE A 785 -20.90 -32.75 -9.46
CA PHE A 785 -20.13 -33.67 -10.32
C PHE A 785 -18.95 -32.94 -10.97
N LEU A 786 -17.99 -32.54 -10.14
CA LEU A 786 -16.73 -31.93 -10.57
C LEU A 786 -15.59 -32.51 -9.71
N HIS A 787 -14.63 -33.14 -10.38
CA HIS A 787 -13.54 -33.82 -9.71
C HIS A 787 -12.20 -33.55 -10.41
N ARG A 788 -11.16 -33.16 -9.65
CA ARG A 788 -9.80 -33.05 -10.17
C ARG A 788 -9.09 -34.40 -10.07
N TYR A 789 -8.99 -35.10 -11.20
CA TYR A 789 -8.47 -36.47 -11.24
C TYR A 789 -6.97 -36.56 -11.49
N ARG A 790 -6.35 -35.52 -12.05
CA ARG A 790 -4.91 -35.53 -12.37
C ARG A 790 -4.26 -34.17 -12.07
N LEU A 791 -3.11 -34.26 -11.43
CA LEU A 791 -2.12 -33.19 -11.28
C LEU A 791 -0.82 -33.68 -11.91
N ALA A 792 -0.16 -32.82 -12.69
CA ALA A 792 1.19 -33.08 -13.17
C ALA A 792 2.09 -31.90 -12.80
N PHE A 793 3.27 -32.20 -12.27
CA PHE A 793 4.28 -31.23 -11.87
C PHE A 793 5.65 -31.90 -11.97
N HIS A 794 6.70 -31.10 -12.06
CA HIS A 794 8.09 -31.54 -12.15
C HIS A 794 8.71 -31.64 -10.75
N THR A 795 9.53 -32.66 -10.57
CA THR A 795 10.38 -32.88 -9.40
C THR A 795 11.81 -33.03 -9.88
N GLU A 796 12.79 -32.55 -9.12
CA GLU A 796 14.17 -33.00 -9.33
C GLU A 796 14.37 -34.32 -8.59
N GLU A 797 14.94 -35.30 -9.27
CA GLU A 797 15.74 -36.30 -8.57
C GLU A 797 16.90 -35.55 -7.93
N LEU A 798 17.00 -35.59 -6.60
CA LEU A 798 18.28 -35.34 -5.94
C LEU A 798 19.32 -36.18 -6.70
N PRO A 799 20.52 -35.67 -7.02
CA PRO A 799 21.61 -36.52 -7.50
C PRO A 799 21.95 -37.49 -6.37
N GLY A 800 21.23 -38.60 -6.32
CA GLY A 800 21.47 -39.72 -5.45
C GLY A 800 22.72 -40.43 -5.93
N ASP A 801 23.62 -40.67 -4.98
CA ASP A 801 24.72 -41.62 -5.03
C ASP A 801 24.82 -42.43 -6.33
N ALA A 802 25.76 -42.00 -7.18
CA ALA A 802 26.33 -42.85 -8.21
C ALA A 802 27.14 -43.99 -7.54
N SER A 803 26.45 -44.91 -6.87
CA SER A 803 27.01 -46.18 -6.40
C SER A 803 25.96 -47.29 -6.25
N SER A 804 25.02 -47.42 -7.19
CA SER A 804 24.45 -48.73 -7.48
C SER A 804 23.93 -48.80 -8.91
N SER A 805 24.79 -49.27 -9.79
CA SER A 805 24.46 -49.66 -11.16
C SER A 805 23.46 -50.81 -11.18
N VAL A 806 22.22 -50.55 -11.60
CA VAL A 806 21.41 -51.50 -12.37
C VAL A 806 20.77 -50.72 -13.52
N GLY A 807 20.94 -51.23 -14.74
CA GLY A 807 20.70 -50.54 -16.02
C GLY A 807 19.23 -50.24 -16.37
N PRO A 808 19.00 -49.78 -17.61
CA PRO A 808 17.95 -48.83 -17.96
C PRO A 808 16.58 -49.52 -18.08
N SER A 809 15.62 -49.07 -17.27
CA SER A 809 14.20 -49.28 -17.56
C SER A 809 13.57 -47.93 -17.92
N GLN A 810 13.01 -47.91 -19.12
CA GLN A 810 12.30 -46.80 -19.76
C GLN A 810 11.36 -46.02 -18.81
N PRO A 811 11.13 -44.72 -19.07
CA PRO A 811 10.06 -43.98 -18.40
C PRO A 811 8.71 -44.58 -18.83
N ALA A 812 8.00 -45.18 -17.88
CA ALA A 812 6.62 -45.61 -18.03
C ALA A 812 5.66 -44.49 -17.55
N PRO A 813 4.44 -44.39 -18.12
CA PRO A 813 3.66 -43.16 -18.31
C PRO A 813 2.98 -42.57 -17.08
#